data_AF-A0A838W7H3-F1
#
_entry.id   AF-A0A838W7H3-F1
#
_cell.length_a   1.000
_cell.length_b   1.000
_cell.length_c   1.000
_cell.angle_alpha   90.00
_cell.angle_beta   90.00
_cell.angle_gamma   90.00
#
_symmetry.space_group_name_H-M   'P 1'
#
loop_
_entity.id
_entity.type
_entity.pdbx_description
1 polymer ?
#
loop_
_entity_poly.entity_id
_entity_poly.type
_entity_poly.pdbx_seq_one_letter_code
_entity_poly.pdbx_strand_id
1 'polypeptide(L)'
;MLDVDAAFRWSAWHPLEGCWHGQSVPPLPGLYRIRCARRDELAYIGEQTGLLALMGELSADRSTLRYALEGVVENPDAAIERLLARGVLVERAFSSSFALWEGSDVDIEARLREAATHIAAEPVRALARYLPARPVVARRHSIQTGTLRFFNVAYVADLADLERVLQETSSADGMVLLFVRAEAGVRRDEVRETLNRLRAAAERPVLLAVLDQPTEVREIIAHIERLEWVRTHTPALAGDPVARREIDARRQLADARLRAALGGGRVGDAVRAFAPAASWYDERGEPVRILSERSLNEFLSQVCRRTYPRTPEITNELMNRRTLSSAAAKAQRILLEAMVEARTEARLGIEGAPPQLSMYYSVLEKPGLHVETEPGSGVYRYTDLRAHPDPSWQGLGAAVDELLGGSSVPVSLEKVIRAWTRRPFGLKNGVLPVLLAQVLLSREDELALYEGDMFVPELSVPVIERIAKIPQTFSIRSIPSSGLTEELVQELVPLLRQASGNGGAEDRAADLFCGVVPGGRPGLLQVIRPWVQFVATLPEITQSTQHLSPETAGLRDVILRTADPLKLLFEDLPRLFGVEPRAEPEAFAARVHRAMRELRSHYDPRVLDEIHGAIVRAVGENANEPNVRTQIATRALALYEVVTEHRLKAFLFRLSEDRTPRNAWCESVASMVAQRPPSKWHDDDLKTFHVEVGALGRRMRSAEAAAFDTVPTRRAGRALGGGARHVHLSATTATGHQYADVVRIPAAQAATVVRLGERLIAWLQANVDDADLRKAVLAQGWQEVLMQARQSTDNVTGAGD
;
A
#
# COMPACT_ATOMS: atom_id res chain seq x y z
N MET A 1 -78.11 -23.25 24.36
CA MET A 1 -78.08 -21.84 24.79
C MET A 1 -78.69 -21.77 26.18
N LEU A 2 -77.84 -21.72 27.21
CA LEU A 2 -78.26 -21.40 28.58
C LEU A 2 -77.93 -19.92 28.78
N ASP A 3 -78.93 -19.16 29.21
CA ASP A 3 -78.81 -17.73 29.49
C ASP A 3 -77.86 -17.52 30.68
N VAL A 4 -76.67 -17.00 30.39
CA VAL A 4 -75.54 -16.93 31.33
C VAL A 4 -75.80 -15.88 32.41
N ASP A 5 -76.61 -14.85 32.13
CA ASP A 5 -76.84 -13.74 33.07
C ASP A 5 -77.85 -14.09 34.18
N ALA A 6 -78.68 -15.12 34.00
CA ALA A 6 -79.67 -15.53 35.00
C ALA A 6 -79.10 -16.43 36.12
N ALA A 7 -77.89 -16.99 35.96
CA ALA A 7 -77.31 -17.98 36.87
C ALA A 7 -76.33 -17.40 37.90
N PHE A 8 -75.91 -16.14 37.76
CA PHE A 8 -74.90 -15.53 38.62
C PHE A 8 -75.45 -14.32 39.38
N ARG A 9 -75.59 -14.45 40.70
CA ARG A 9 -75.65 -13.30 41.60
C ARG A 9 -74.32 -13.19 42.33
N TRP A 10 -73.67 -12.04 42.16
CA TRP A 10 -72.43 -11.68 42.83
C TRP A 10 -72.65 -11.64 44.35
N SER A 11 -71.79 -12.32 45.11
CA SER A 11 -71.74 -12.18 46.57
C SER A 11 -71.04 -10.88 46.97
N ALA A 12 -71.20 -10.47 48.22
CA ALA A 12 -70.45 -9.34 48.79
C ALA A 12 -68.94 -9.63 48.76
N TRP A 13 -68.16 -8.58 48.47
CA TRP A 13 -66.71 -8.61 48.38
C TRP A 13 -66.05 -8.66 49.77
N HIS A 14 -64.96 -9.42 49.91
CA HIS A 14 -64.08 -9.39 51.08
C HIS A 14 -62.64 -9.13 50.62
N PRO A 15 -61.96 -8.07 51.10
CA PRO A 15 -60.55 -7.85 50.82
C PRO A 15 -59.68 -8.90 51.50
N LEU A 16 -58.56 -9.24 50.86
CA LEU A 16 -57.34 -9.57 51.61
C LEU A 16 -56.80 -8.26 52.19
N GLU A 17 -56.66 -8.17 53.51
CA GLU A 17 -56.15 -6.98 54.17
C GLU A 17 -54.77 -6.59 53.62
N GLY A 18 -54.64 -5.33 53.19
CA GLY A 18 -53.36 -4.69 52.85
C GLY A 18 -53.11 -4.34 51.38
N CYS A 19 -53.96 -4.72 50.42
CA CYS A 19 -53.60 -4.57 49.00
C CYS A 19 -54.35 -3.49 48.19
N TRP A 20 -55.31 -2.74 48.73
CA TRP A 20 -55.94 -1.61 47.99
C TRP A 20 -56.74 -0.63 48.89
N HIS A 21 -56.67 0.68 48.57
CA HIS A 21 -57.31 1.77 49.34
C HIS A 21 -58.09 2.77 48.44
N GLY A 22 -58.86 2.28 47.46
CA GLY A 22 -59.71 3.12 46.59
C GLY A 22 -61.21 2.88 46.80
N GLN A 23 -62.05 3.85 46.41
CA GLN A 23 -63.52 3.78 46.52
C GLN A 23 -64.24 3.28 45.26
N SER A 24 -63.54 2.92 44.17
CA SER A 24 -64.16 2.46 42.90
C SER A 24 -63.34 1.39 42.16
N VAL A 25 -64.04 0.45 41.51
CA VAL A 25 -63.47 -0.73 40.82
C VAL A 25 -62.47 -0.34 39.72
N PRO A 26 -61.23 -0.89 39.69
CA PRO A 26 -60.29 -0.68 38.59
C PRO A 26 -60.73 -1.46 37.33
N PRO A 27 -60.59 -0.91 36.12
CA PRO A 27 -61.07 -1.54 34.88
C PRO A 27 -60.12 -2.63 34.30
N LEU A 28 -59.20 -3.19 35.10
CA LEU A 28 -58.18 -4.16 34.64
C LEU A 28 -58.30 -5.52 35.36
N PRO A 29 -57.87 -6.65 34.76
CA PRO A 29 -57.97 -7.99 35.37
C PRO A 29 -57.07 -8.15 36.61
N GLY A 30 -57.54 -8.92 37.61
CA GLY A 30 -56.86 -9.21 38.88
C GLY A 30 -57.35 -10.51 39.54
N LEU A 31 -56.75 -10.91 40.67
CA LEU A 31 -57.04 -12.17 41.36
C LEU A 31 -58.28 -12.03 42.26
N TYR A 32 -59.33 -12.82 41.99
CA TYR A 32 -60.60 -12.77 42.73
C TYR A 32 -60.99 -14.16 43.27
N ARG A 33 -61.49 -14.22 44.51
CA ARG A 33 -62.21 -15.37 45.06
C ARG A 33 -63.71 -15.16 44.83
N ILE A 34 -64.37 -16.06 44.11
CA ILE A 34 -65.84 -16.03 43.95
C ILE A 34 -66.41 -17.38 44.41
N ARG A 35 -67.46 -17.33 45.24
CA ARG A 35 -68.22 -18.51 45.69
C ARG A 35 -69.58 -18.53 45.01
N CYS A 36 -69.93 -19.64 44.38
CA CYS A 36 -71.27 -19.80 43.80
C CYS A 36 -72.27 -20.09 44.93
N ALA A 37 -73.36 -19.34 45.02
CA ALA A 37 -74.35 -19.57 46.06
C ALA A 37 -75.05 -20.93 45.84
N ARG A 38 -74.92 -21.84 46.83
CA ARG A 38 -75.54 -23.18 46.94
C ARG A 38 -74.82 -24.37 46.28
N ARG A 39 -73.50 -24.31 46.07
CA ARG A 39 -72.64 -25.50 45.87
C ARG A 39 -71.38 -25.39 46.73
N ASP A 40 -70.88 -26.50 47.25
CA ASP A 40 -69.65 -26.59 48.06
C ASP A 40 -68.38 -26.80 47.22
N GLU A 41 -68.48 -26.66 45.89
CA GLU A 41 -67.34 -26.74 44.97
C GLU A 41 -66.85 -25.33 44.60
N LEU A 42 -65.52 -25.14 44.57
CA LEU A 42 -64.86 -23.93 44.08
C LEU A 42 -64.96 -23.86 42.55
N ALA A 43 -65.51 -22.77 42.01
CA ALA A 43 -65.49 -22.50 40.58
C ALA A 43 -64.84 -21.13 40.32
N TYR A 44 -63.75 -21.19 39.55
CA TYR A 44 -63.00 -20.08 38.93
C TYR A 44 -62.01 -19.29 39.81
N ILE A 45 -60.72 -19.48 39.52
CA ILE A 45 -59.65 -18.50 39.72
C ILE A 45 -59.29 -18.03 38.30
N GLY A 46 -59.56 -16.76 37.99
CA GLY A 46 -59.46 -16.24 36.62
C GLY A 46 -58.03 -16.03 36.11
N GLU A 47 -57.79 -16.66 34.96
CA GLU A 47 -56.92 -16.34 33.81
C GLU A 47 -55.55 -15.68 34.03
N GLN A 48 -54.51 -16.48 33.73
CA GLN A 48 -53.16 -16.02 33.41
C GLN A 48 -53.19 -15.08 32.19
N THR A 49 -53.12 -13.77 32.40
CA THR A 49 -52.67 -12.83 31.36
C THR A 49 -51.45 -12.05 31.86
N GLY A 50 -50.27 -12.59 31.59
CA GLY A 50 -49.01 -11.89 31.27
C GLY A 50 -48.33 -10.96 32.29
N LEU A 51 -49.04 -10.35 33.24
CA LEU A 51 -48.51 -9.25 34.06
C LEU A 51 -47.97 -9.68 35.43
N LEU A 52 -48.47 -10.77 36.01
CA LEU A 52 -47.93 -11.34 37.26
C LEU A 52 -46.66 -12.17 37.06
N ALA A 53 -46.31 -12.53 35.81
CA ALA A 53 -44.99 -13.11 35.51
C ALA A 53 -43.83 -12.11 35.69
N LEU A 54 -44.14 -10.81 35.81
CA LEU A 54 -43.17 -9.73 36.08
C LEU A 54 -42.97 -9.43 37.56
N MET A 55 -43.85 -9.93 38.44
CA MET A 55 -43.74 -9.81 39.90
C MET A 55 -43.75 -11.22 40.48
N GLY A 56 -42.64 -11.94 40.33
CA GLY A 56 -42.53 -13.30 40.84
C GLY A 56 -42.81 -13.31 42.35
N GLU A 57 -43.82 -14.07 42.79
CA GLU A 57 -43.84 -14.63 44.16
C GLU A 57 -44.96 -15.64 44.49
N LEU A 58 -45.91 -15.97 43.59
CA LEU A 58 -46.87 -17.06 43.84
C LEU A 58 -46.89 -18.08 42.70
N SER A 59 -46.05 -19.11 42.81
CA SER A 59 -46.14 -20.32 42.00
C SER A 59 -47.32 -21.16 42.49
N ALA A 60 -48.06 -21.83 41.59
CA ALA A 60 -49.08 -22.81 41.98
C ALA A 60 -48.41 -24.12 42.46
N ASP A 61 -47.52 -24.01 43.44
CA ASP A 61 -46.85 -25.15 44.05
C ASP A 61 -47.73 -25.81 45.11
N ARG A 62 -47.28 -26.95 45.63
CA ARG A 62 -48.07 -27.75 46.58
C ARG A 62 -48.37 -26.98 47.86
N SER A 63 -47.45 -26.15 48.33
CA SER A 63 -47.60 -25.27 49.49
C SER A 63 -48.69 -24.21 49.28
N THR A 64 -48.70 -23.56 48.11
CA THR A 64 -49.66 -22.52 47.75
C THR A 64 -51.06 -23.10 47.57
N LEU A 65 -51.17 -24.27 46.95
CA LEU A 65 -52.43 -25.00 46.85
C LEU A 65 -52.92 -25.47 48.22
N ARG A 66 -52.03 -25.99 49.06
CA ARG A 66 -52.37 -26.41 50.43
C ARG A 66 -52.91 -25.24 51.23
N TYR A 67 -52.23 -24.09 51.17
CA TYR A 67 -52.67 -22.85 51.82
C TYR A 67 -54.01 -22.35 51.27
N ALA A 68 -54.22 -22.40 49.96
CA ALA A 68 -55.48 -22.00 49.33
C ALA A 68 -56.67 -22.90 49.70
N LEU A 69 -56.40 -24.17 50.01
CA LEU A 69 -57.35 -25.22 50.39
C LEU A 69 -57.51 -25.38 51.92
N GLU A 70 -56.66 -24.74 52.71
CA GLU A 70 -56.67 -24.79 54.17
C GLU A 70 -57.98 -24.19 54.71
N GLY A 71 -58.69 -24.95 55.54
CA GLY A 71 -60.02 -24.58 56.06
C GLY A 71 -61.20 -24.78 55.08
N VAL A 72 -60.94 -25.19 53.83
CA VAL A 72 -61.98 -25.49 52.83
C VAL A 72 -62.22 -27.00 52.71
N VAL A 73 -61.17 -27.80 52.88
CA VAL A 73 -61.21 -29.26 52.87
C VAL A 73 -60.45 -29.82 54.06
N GLU A 74 -60.96 -30.90 54.67
CA GLU A 74 -60.36 -31.52 55.87
C GLU A 74 -58.93 -32.01 55.64
N ASN A 75 -58.61 -32.45 54.42
CA ASN A 75 -57.26 -32.85 54.03
C ASN A 75 -56.90 -32.30 52.64
N PRO A 76 -56.24 -31.13 52.59
CA PRO A 76 -55.80 -30.49 51.35
C PRO A 76 -54.91 -31.37 50.48
N ASP A 77 -53.96 -32.10 51.08
CA ASP A 77 -53.05 -32.97 50.34
C ASP A 77 -53.79 -34.14 49.67
N ALA A 78 -54.74 -34.77 50.36
CA ALA A 78 -55.58 -35.81 49.77
C ALA A 78 -56.53 -35.28 48.68
N ALA A 79 -56.89 -33.99 48.71
CA ALA A 79 -57.66 -33.36 47.64
C ALA A 79 -56.78 -33.10 46.39
N ILE A 80 -55.55 -32.61 46.58
CA ILE A 80 -54.58 -32.41 45.51
C ILE A 80 -54.26 -33.74 44.82
N GLU A 81 -53.99 -34.81 45.59
CA GLU A 81 -53.75 -36.15 45.03
C GLU A 81 -54.95 -36.71 44.26
N ARG A 82 -56.18 -36.47 44.74
CA ARG A 82 -57.40 -36.86 44.00
C ARG A 82 -57.56 -36.11 42.69
N LEU A 83 -57.19 -34.83 42.64
CA LEU A 83 -57.25 -34.02 41.42
C LEU A 83 -56.17 -34.41 40.40
N LEU A 84 -54.98 -34.79 40.88
CA LEU A 84 -53.92 -35.39 40.06
C LEU A 84 -54.37 -36.76 39.51
N ALA A 85 -54.91 -37.63 40.36
CA ALA A 85 -55.39 -38.96 39.96
C ALA A 85 -56.57 -38.90 38.98
N ARG A 86 -57.40 -37.85 39.04
CA ARG A 86 -58.50 -37.59 38.11
C ARG A 86 -58.06 -36.89 36.82
N GLY A 87 -56.79 -36.51 36.68
CA GLY A 87 -56.26 -35.81 35.50
C GLY A 87 -56.78 -34.39 35.31
N VAL A 88 -57.41 -33.80 36.34
CA VAL A 88 -57.91 -32.41 36.31
C VAL A 88 -56.76 -31.43 36.60
N LEU A 89 -55.77 -31.89 37.37
CA LEU A 89 -54.55 -31.17 37.69
C LEU A 89 -53.37 -31.89 37.04
N VAL A 90 -52.43 -31.15 36.44
CA VAL A 90 -51.19 -31.71 35.88
C VAL A 90 -49.99 -31.05 36.54
N GLU A 91 -49.00 -31.86 36.90
CA GLU A 91 -47.75 -31.39 37.49
C GLU A 91 -46.75 -31.01 36.40
N ARG A 92 -46.21 -29.79 36.48
CA ARG A 92 -45.12 -29.31 35.63
C ARG A 92 -43.79 -29.63 36.32
N ALA A 93 -43.14 -30.71 35.88
CA ALA A 93 -41.90 -31.20 36.50
C ALA A 93 -40.78 -30.13 36.58
N PHE A 94 -40.63 -29.28 35.55
CA PHE A 94 -39.57 -28.26 35.47
C PHE A 94 -39.77 -27.08 36.43
N SER A 95 -41.00 -26.78 36.84
CA SER A 95 -41.31 -25.67 37.74
C SER A 95 -41.85 -26.10 39.10
N SER A 96 -42.00 -27.41 39.35
CA SER A 96 -42.60 -27.96 40.57
C SER A 96 -43.95 -27.29 40.92
N SER A 97 -44.75 -27.05 39.89
CA SER A 97 -46.01 -26.29 39.96
C SER A 97 -47.14 -27.04 39.25
N PHE A 98 -48.38 -26.79 39.63
CA PHE A 98 -49.54 -27.42 39.04
C PHE A 98 -50.29 -26.51 38.05
N ALA A 99 -50.99 -27.12 37.09
CA ALA A 99 -51.88 -26.46 36.14
C ALA A 99 -53.20 -27.21 35.98
N LEU A 100 -54.27 -26.52 35.57
CA LEU A 100 -55.56 -27.12 35.22
C LEU A 100 -55.49 -27.73 33.81
N TRP A 101 -56.03 -28.94 33.65
CA TRP A 101 -56.08 -29.62 32.35
C TRP A 101 -57.30 -29.18 31.54
N GLU A 102 -57.09 -28.49 30.41
CA GLU A 102 -58.16 -27.98 29.52
C GLU A 102 -58.57 -28.95 28.39
N GLY A 103 -58.04 -30.20 28.39
CA GLY A 103 -58.41 -31.22 27.41
C GLY A 103 -57.65 -31.12 26.09
N SER A 104 -56.35 -31.43 26.11
CA SER A 104 -55.49 -31.53 24.92
C SER A 104 -55.29 -32.99 24.50
N ASP A 105 -55.25 -33.24 23.19
CA ASP A 105 -54.92 -34.58 22.64
C ASP A 105 -53.39 -34.83 22.60
N VAL A 106 -52.58 -33.82 22.93
CA VAL A 106 -51.12 -33.88 22.91
C VAL A 106 -50.57 -33.95 24.33
N ASP A 107 -49.99 -35.10 24.70
CA ASP A 107 -49.23 -35.25 25.94
C ASP A 107 -47.86 -34.55 25.80
N ILE A 108 -47.79 -33.30 26.28
CA ILE A 108 -46.58 -32.47 26.28
C ILE A 108 -45.47 -33.10 27.12
N GLU A 109 -45.79 -33.77 28.23
CA GLU A 109 -44.77 -34.39 29.11
C GLU A 109 -44.14 -35.63 28.48
N ALA A 110 -44.94 -36.45 27.80
CA ALA A 110 -44.41 -37.55 26.99
C ALA A 110 -43.51 -37.04 25.87
N ARG A 111 -43.92 -35.98 25.15
CA ARG A 111 -43.11 -35.37 24.08
C ARG A 111 -41.83 -34.72 24.60
N LEU A 112 -41.84 -34.10 25.79
CA LEU A 112 -40.64 -33.56 26.43
C LEU A 112 -39.65 -34.65 26.88
N ARG A 113 -40.16 -35.80 27.35
CA ARG A 113 -39.32 -36.98 27.66
C ARG A 113 -38.69 -37.56 26.40
N GLU A 114 -39.45 -37.65 25.32
CA GLU A 114 -38.96 -38.06 23.99
C GLU A 114 -37.87 -37.10 23.49
N ALA A 115 -38.12 -35.78 23.56
CA ALA A 115 -37.15 -34.75 23.20
C ALA A 115 -35.83 -34.88 24.00
N ALA A 116 -35.90 -35.26 25.28
CA ALA A 116 -34.73 -35.46 26.11
C ALA A 116 -33.82 -36.62 25.64
N THR A 117 -34.37 -37.60 24.90
CA THR A 117 -33.57 -38.68 24.29
C THR A 117 -32.90 -38.28 22.98
N HIS A 118 -33.47 -37.29 22.26
CA HIS A 118 -32.97 -36.82 20.97
C HIS A 118 -32.00 -35.64 21.07
N ILE A 119 -32.10 -34.83 22.12
CA ILE A 119 -31.23 -33.67 22.32
C ILE A 119 -30.02 -34.07 23.16
N ALA A 120 -28.86 -34.18 22.52
CA ALA A 120 -27.58 -34.32 23.21
C ALA A 120 -27.29 -33.05 24.03
N ALA A 121 -26.76 -33.20 25.24
CA ALA A 121 -26.37 -32.09 26.08
C ALA A 121 -25.09 -31.43 25.52
N GLU A 122 -25.24 -30.47 24.59
CA GLU A 122 -24.18 -29.55 24.13
C GLU A 122 -24.49 -28.12 24.60
N PRO A 123 -24.28 -27.81 25.90
CA PRO A 123 -24.83 -26.61 26.52
C PRO A 123 -24.19 -25.33 25.98
N VAL A 124 -22.90 -25.39 25.62
CA VAL A 124 -22.18 -24.26 25.01
C VAL A 124 -22.75 -23.93 23.63
N ARG A 125 -23.04 -24.95 22.81
CA ARG A 125 -23.60 -24.74 21.47
C ARG A 125 -25.04 -24.23 21.55
N ALA A 126 -25.83 -24.79 22.45
CA ALA A 126 -27.19 -24.35 22.73
C ALA A 126 -27.22 -22.90 23.21
N LEU A 127 -26.36 -22.55 24.17
CA LEU A 127 -26.21 -21.20 24.69
C LEU A 127 -25.74 -20.22 23.61
N ALA A 128 -24.81 -20.62 22.73
CA ALA A 128 -24.34 -19.78 21.63
C ALA A 128 -25.42 -19.48 20.58
N ARG A 129 -26.39 -20.38 20.35
CA ARG A 129 -27.54 -20.13 19.47
C ARG A 129 -28.51 -19.13 20.10
N TYR A 130 -28.76 -19.25 21.40
CA TYR A 130 -29.72 -18.41 22.11
C TYR A 130 -29.13 -17.02 22.47
N LEU A 131 -27.85 -16.99 22.83
CA LEU A 131 -27.06 -15.80 23.18
C LEU A 131 -25.80 -15.76 22.31
N PRO A 132 -25.86 -15.15 21.11
CA PRO A 132 -24.71 -15.12 20.21
C PRO A 132 -23.54 -14.34 20.81
N ALA A 133 -22.34 -14.93 20.71
CA ALA A 133 -21.08 -14.35 21.17
C ALA A 133 -20.58 -13.29 20.16
N ARG A 134 -21.12 -12.08 20.26
CA ARG A 134 -20.75 -10.96 19.38
C ARG A 134 -19.52 -10.21 19.90
N PRO A 135 -18.61 -9.75 19.02
CA PRO A 135 -17.47 -8.95 19.43
C PRO A 135 -17.89 -7.68 20.19
N VAL A 136 -17.08 -7.30 21.20
CA VAL A 136 -17.32 -6.12 22.03
C VAL A 136 -16.21 -5.09 21.85
N VAL A 137 -16.57 -3.81 21.82
CA VAL A 137 -15.65 -2.70 21.52
C VAL A 137 -15.25 -1.98 22.80
N ALA A 138 -13.96 -1.69 22.95
CA ALA A 138 -13.43 -0.76 23.96
C ALA A 138 -13.69 0.70 23.53
N ARG A 139 -14.98 1.10 23.56
CA ARG A 139 -15.46 2.39 22.99
C ARG A 139 -14.68 3.60 23.51
N ARG A 140 -14.53 3.78 24.84
CA ARG A 140 -13.81 4.93 25.39
C ARG A 140 -12.38 5.02 24.89
N HIS A 141 -11.63 3.90 24.92
CA HIS A 141 -10.26 3.89 24.40
C HIS A 141 -10.21 4.15 22.88
N SER A 142 -11.17 3.61 22.13
CA SER A 142 -11.24 3.79 20.67
C SER A 142 -11.52 5.25 20.29
N ILE A 143 -12.40 5.93 21.02
CA ILE A 143 -12.68 7.36 20.81
C ILE A 143 -11.47 8.22 21.19
N GLN A 144 -10.81 7.90 22.31
CA GLN A 144 -9.66 8.67 22.80
C GLN A 144 -8.43 8.57 21.90
N THR A 145 -8.16 7.39 21.33
CA THR A 145 -6.97 7.15 20.50
C THR A 145 -7.26 7.22 19.00
N GLY A 146 -8.54 7.20 18.61
CA GLY A 146 -9.00 6.99 17.24
C GLY A 146 -8.79 5.56 16.72
N THR A 147 -8.23 4.65 17.52
CA THR A 147 -7.94 3.27 17.11
C THR A 147 -9.05 2.33 17.56
N LEU A 148 -9.81 1.75 16.62
CA LEU A 148 -10.85 0.77 16.96
C LEU A 148 -10.23 -0.49 17.57
N ARG A 149 -10.49 -0.70 18.87
CA ARG A 149 -10.10 -1.89 19.63
C ARG A 149 -11.33 -2.70 19.98
N PHE A 150 -11.35 -3.95 19.54
CA PHE A 150 -12.44 -4.87 19.83
C PHE A 150 -11.91 -6.22 20.32
N PHE A 151 -12.75 -6.88 21.11
CA PHE A 151 -12.50 -8.18 21.68
C PHE A 151 -13.46 -9.17 21.04
N ASN A 152 -12.93 -10.27 20.52
CA ASN A 152 -13.78 -11.39 20.13
C ASN A 152 -14.29 -12.10 21.37
N VAL A 153 -15.47 -12.68 21.26
CA VAL A 153 -16.14 -13.37 22.35
C VAL A 153 -16.31 -14.82 21.96
N ALA A 154 -15.96 -15.73 22.85
CA ALA A 154 -16.17 -17.16 22.64
C ALA A 154 -16.66 -17.82 23.93
N TYR A 155 -17.50 -18.83 23.78
CA TYR A 155 -17.91 -19.70 24.88
C TYR A 155 -16.92 -20.85 25.04
N VAL A 156 -16.64 -21.22 26.29
CA VAL A 156 -15.71 -22.29 26.62
C VAL A 156 -16.31 -23.16 27.73
N ALA A 157 -16.25 -24.49 27.56
CA ALA A 157 -16.75 -25.46 28.53
C ALA A 157 -15.65 -25.95 29.49
N ASP A 158 -14.43 -26.09 28.97
CA ASP A 158 -13.26 -26.62 29.70
C ASP A 158 -12.08 -25.66 29.60
N LEU A 159 -11.35 -25.50 30.70
CA LEU A 159 -10.16 -24.67 30.71
C LEU A 159 -9.05 -25.22 29.79
N ALA A 160 -9.04 -26.53 29.53
CA ALA A 160 -8.12 -27.16 28.59
C ALA A 160 -8.33 -26.72 27.13
N ASP A 161 -9.55 -26.31 26.76
CA ASP A 161 -9.87 -25.89 25.39
C ASP A 161 -9.44 -24.45 25.05
N LEU A 162 -9.01 -23.65 26.04
CA LEU A 162 -8.72 -22.22 25.82
C LEU A 162 -7.62 -22.00 24.78
N GLU A 163 -6.57 -22.81 24.81
CA GLU A 163 -5.43 -22.65 23.89
C GLU A 163 -5.86 -22.87 22.43
N ARG A 164 -6.70 -23.87 22.17
CA ARG A 164 -7.28 -24.13 20.85
C ARG A 164 -8.14 -22.95 20.37
N VAL A 165 -9.04 -22.45 21.22
CA VAL A 165 -9.92 -21.32 20.89
C VAL A 165 -9.13 -20.04 20.59
N LEU A 166 -8.01 -19.83 21.27
CA LEU A 166 -7.10 -18.70 21.03
C LEU A 166 -6.38 -18.77 19.68
N GLN A 167 -6.05 -19.97 19.20
CA GLN A 167 -5.42 -20.19 17.89
C GLN A 167 -6.42 -19.99 16.73
N GLU A 168 -7.68 -20.39 16.93
CA GLU A 168 -8.75 -20.27 15.92
C GLU A 168 -9.18 -18.81 15.69
N THR A 169 -8.93 -17.91 16.64
CA THR A 169 -9.46 -16.54 16.65
C THR A 169 -8.38 -15.51 16.32
N SER A 170 -8.09 -15.27 15.04
CA SER A 170 -6.86 -14.54 14.65
C SER A 170 -6.96 -13.00 14.64
N SER A 171 -8.14 -12.38 14.49
CA SER A 171 -8.22 -10.96 14.06
C SER A 171 -8.50 -9.89 15.13
N ALA A 172 -8.79 -10.25 16.39
CA ALA A 172 -9.18 -9.27 17.43
C ALA A 172 -8.01 -8.67 18.23
N ASP A 173 -8.23 -7.50 18.83
CA ASP A 173 -7.27 -6.84 19.73
C ASP A 173 -7.24 -7.47 21.14
N GLY A 174 -8.22 -8.33 21.44
CA GLY A 174 -8.25 -9.14 22.65
C GLY A 174 -9.34 -10.20 22.56
N MET A 175 -9.48 -10.99 23.62
CA MET A 175 -10.53 -12.00 23.73
C MET A 175 -11.24 -11.95 25.07
N VAL A 176 -12.55 -12.18 25.04
CA VAL A 176 -13.40 -12.42 26.20
C VAL A 176 -13.92 -13.84 26.11
N LEU A 177 -13.57 -14.65 27.10
CA LEU A 177 -13.96 -16.04 27.17
C LEU A 177 -15.08 -16.19 28.21
N LEU A 178 -16.22 -16.68 27.76
CA LEU A 178 -17.40 -16.93 28.58
C LEU A 178 -17.37 -18.39 29.01
N PHE A 179 -16.99 -18.62 30.25
CA PHE A 179 -16.77 -19.95 30.80
C PHE A 179 -18.04 -20.50 31.44
N VAL A 180 -18.50 -21.64 30.92
CA VAL A 180 -19.77 -22.28 31.29
C VAL A 180 -19.52 -23.77 31.56
N ARG A 181 -19.09 -24.11 32.79
CA ARG A 181 -18.84 -25.49 33.21
C ARG A 181 -20.00 -26.09 34.00
N ALA A 182 -20.25 -27.40 33.81
CA ALA A 182 -21.32 -28.15 34.46
C ALA A 182 -21.14 -28.36 35.98
N GLU A 183 -19.91 -28.31 36.49
CA GLU A 183 -19.56 -28.69 37.86
C GLU A 183 -19.22 -27.46 38.72
N ALA A 184 -19.55 -27.54 40.01
CA ALA A 184 -19.47 -26.44 40.97
C ALA A 184 -18.07 -25.81 41.01
N GLY A 185 -18.02 -24.49 40.76
CA GLY A 185 -16.93 -23.56 41.09
C GLY A 185 -15.56 -23.84 40.47
N VAL A 186 -15.09 -22.95 39.61
CA VAL A 186 -13.65 -22.91 39.27
C VAL A 186 -12.90 -22.28 40.44
N ARG A 187 -11.81 -22.92 40.90
CA ARG A 187 -10.97 -22.33 41.94
C ARG A 187 -10.24 -21.11 41.38
N ARG A 188 -10.12 -20.04 42.17
CA ARG A 188 -9.43 -18.80 41.74
C ARG A 188 -7.98 -19.07 41.32
N ASP A 189 -7.30 -19.98 41.99
CA ASP A 189 -5.91 -20.34 41.68
C ASP A 189 -5.80 -21.03 40.31
N GLU A 190 -6.77 -21.88 39.95
CA GLU A 190 -6.85 -22.57 38.66
C GLU A 190 -7.08 -21.57 37.51
N VAL A 191 -7.97 -20.58 37.72
CA VAL A 191 -8.18 -19.46 36.78
C VAL A 191 -6.90 -18.65 36.60
N ARG A 192 -6.25 -18.30 37.71
CA ARG A 192 -5.02 -17.50 37.69
C ARG A 192 -3.87 -18.22 36.99
N GLU A 193 -3.67 -19.51 37.28
CA GLU A 193 -2.64 -20.31 36.62
C GLU A 193 -2.88 -20.40 35.11
N THR A 194 -4.13 -20.67 34.70
CA THR A 194 -4.51 -20.75 33.29
C THR A 194 -4.30 -19.42 32.57
N LEU A 195 -4.78 -18.31 33.12
CA LEU A 195 -4.60 -16.99 32.51
C LEU A 195 -3.14 -16.54 32.48
N ASN A 196 -2.32 -16.89 33.48
CA ASN A 196 -0.88 -16.61 33.45
C ASN A 196 -0.18 -17.39 32.33
N ARG A 197 -0.52 -18.68 32.14
CA ARG A 197 0.00 -19.51 31.04
C ARG A 197 -0.38 -18.90 29.68
N LEU A 198 -1.64 -18.52 29.52
CA LEU A 198 -2.14 -17.90 28.29
C LEU A 198 -1.54 -16.52 28.04
N ARG A 199 -1.31 -15.71 29.09
CA ARG A 199 -0.66 -14.41 28.96
C ARG A 199 0.77 -14.52 28.46
N ALA A 200 1.48 -15.59 28.83
CA ALA A 200 2.83 -15.86 28.33
C ALA A 200 2.81 -16.29 26.84
N ALA A 201 1.77 -17.01 26.41
CA ALA A 201 1.65 -17.53 25.05
C ALA A 201 0.97 -16.56 24.06
N ALA A 202 0.06 -15.68 24.53
CA ALA A 202 -0.79 -14.86 23.68
C ALA A 202 -0.27 -13.42 23.52
N GLU A 203 -0.21 -12.95 22.27
CA GLU A 203 0.18 -11.56 21.96
C GLU A 203 -0.90 -10.52 22.32
N ARG A 204 -2.11 -10.99 22.70
CA ARG A 204 -3.31 -10.17 22.95
C ARG A 204 -3.89 -10.43 24.35
N PRO A 205 -4.55 -9.44 24.99
CA PRO A 205 -5.19 -9.63 26.29
C PRO A 205 -6.32 -10.64 26.20
N VAL A 206 -6.34 -11.58 27.15
CA VAL A 206 -7.38 -12.60 27.31
C VAL A 206 -8.07 -12.36 28.64
N LEU A 207 -9.40 -12.28 28.61
CA LEU A 207 -10.26 -12.02 29.76
C LEU A 207 -11.19 -13.21 29.95
N LEU A 208 -11.50 -13.55 31.20
CA LEU A 208 -12.36 -14.68 31.53
C LEU A 208 -13.57 -14.21 32.33
N ALA A 209 -14.77 -14.64 31.94
CA ALA A 209 -15.99 -14.47 32.71
C ALA A 209 -16.53 -15.86 33.08
N VAL A 210 -16.47 -16.20 34.37
CA VAL A 210 -16.94 -17.48 34.91
C VAL A 210 -18.38 -17.29 35.39
N LEU A 211 -19.33 -17.97 34.74
CA LEU A 211 -20.74 -17.88 35.10
C LEU A 211 -20.96 -18.36 36.55
N ASP A 212 -21.68 -17.58 37.36
CA ASP A 212 -21.83 -17.86 38.79
C ASP A 212 -22.79 -19.04 39.06
N GLN A 213 -23.83 -19.20 38.24
CA GLN A 213 -24.83 -20.27 38.33
C GLN A 213 -24.90 -21.09 37.02
N PRO A 214 -23.86 -21.86 36.66
CA PRO A 214 -23.79 -22.48 35.36
C PRO A 214 -24.75 -23.69 35.21
N THR A 215 -25.04 -24.41 36.30
CA THR A 215 -25.98 -25.55 36.26
C THR A 215 -27.40 -25.10 35.92
N GLU A 216 -27.89 -24.06 36.60
CA GLU A 216 -29.23 -23.51 36.40
C GLU A 216 -29.41 -22.99 34.96
N VAL A 217 -28.46 -22.19 34.45
CA VAL A 217 -28.52 -21.68 33.08
C VAL A 217 -28.53 -22.80 32.04
N ARG A 218 -27.73 -23.86 32.25
CA ARG A 218 -27.70 -25.03 31.35
C ARG A 218 -29.03 -25.78 31.34
N GLU A 219 -29.63 -25.99 32.50
CA GLU A 219 -30.91 -26.68 32.62
C GLU A 219 -32.05 -25.90 31.94
N ILE A 220 -32.07 -24.58 32.12
CA ILE A 220 -33.05 -23.71 31.46
C ILE A 220 -32.87 -23.75 29.94
N ILE A 221 -31.65 -23.66 29.44
CA ILE A 221 -31.36 -23.74 28.00
C ILE A 221 -31.73 -25.11 27.42
N ALA A 222 -31.40 -26.19 28.12
CA ALA A 222 -31.78 -27.54 27.70
C ALA A 222 -33.31 -27.70 27.65
N HIS A 223 -34.02 -27.09 28.60
CA HIS A 223 -35.49 -27.08 28.60
C HIS A 223 -36.05 -26.28 27.41
N ILE A 224 -35.47 -25.11 27.08
CA ILE A 224 -35.86 -24.32 25.90
C ILE A 224 -35.65 -25.12 24.60
N GLU A 225 -34.51 -25.82 24.45
CA GLU A 225 -34.26 -26.65 23.28
C GLU A 225 -35.26 -27.81 23.17
N ARG A 226 -35.63 -28.44 24.30
CA ARG A 226 -36.67 -29.49 24.33
C ARG A 226 -38.03 -28.94 23.91
N LEU A 227 -38.44 -27.79 24.42
CA LEU A 227 -39.70 -27.14 24.02
C LEU A 227 -39.71 -26.82 22.51
N GLU A 228 -38.59 -26.34 21.98
CA GLU A 228 -38.45 -26.06 20.54
C GLU A 228 -38.48 -27.33 19.68
N TRP A 229 -37.86 -28.42 20.15
CA TRP A 229 -37.94 -29.72 19.50
C TRP A 229 -39.38 -30.23 19.46
N VAL A 230 -40.09 -30.18 20.59
CA VAL A 230 -41.51 -30.58 20.65
C VAL A 230 -42.35 -29.76 19.67
N ARG A 231 -42.14 -28.44 19.62
CA ARG A 231 -42.83 -27.52 18.70
C ARG A 231 -42.60 -27.88 17.23
N THR A 232 -41.40 -28.35 16.88
CA THR A 232 -41.00 -28.65 15.49
C THR A 232 -41.30 -30.09 15.07
N HIS A 233 -41.29 -31.05 15.99
CA HIS A 233 -41.40 -32.49 15.72
C HIS A 233 -42.76 -33.09 16.11
N THR A 234 -43.74 -32.28 16.50
CA THR A 234 -45.10 -32.74 16.83
C THR A 234 -46.14 -32.15 15.88
N PRO A 235 -46.47 -32.81 14.74
CA PRO A 235 -47.45 -32.31 13.77
C PRO A 235 -48.84 -32.08 14.36
N ALA A 236 -49.22 -32.86 15.38
CA ALA A 236 -50.51 -32.74 16.08
C ALA A 236 -50.73 -31.37 16.73
N LEU A 237 -49.66 -30.60 17.02
CA LEU A 237 -49.77 -29.24 17.56
C LEU A 237 -50.46 -28.26 16.60
N ALA A 238 -50.49 -28.53 15.28
CA ALA A 238 -51.17 -27.66 14.33
C ALA A 238 -52.69 -27.62 14.55
N GLY A 239 -53.27 -28.74 14.98
CA GLY A 239 -54.71 -28.90 15.27
C GLY A 239 -55.11 -28.55 16.70
N ASP A 240 -54.16 -28.43 17.62
CA ASP A 240 -54.43 -28.22 19.05
C ASP A 240 -53.96 -26.81 19.50
N PRO A 241 -54.88 -25.82 19.59
CA PRO A 241 -54.55 -24.48 20.06
C PRO A 241 -54.21 -24.43 21.56
N VAL A 242 -54.72 -25.37 22.36
CA VAL A 242 -54.48 -25.43 23.82
C VAL A 242 -53.04 -25.88 24.06
N ALA A 243 -52.59 -26.95 23.41
CA ALA A 243 -51.21 -27.43 23.50
C ALA A 243 -50.18 -26.38 23.05
N ARG A 244 -50.49 -25.62 21.98
CA ARG A 244 -49.63 -24.53 21.51
C ARG A 244 -49.50 -23.42 22.53
N ARG A 245 -50.62 -22.95 23.10
CA ARG A 245 -50.61 -21.92 24.14
C ARG A 245 -49.81 -22.37 25.37
N GLU A 246 -49.93 -23.63 25.77
CA GLU A 246 -49.16 -24.18 26.89
C GLU A 246 -47.65 -24.24 26.58
N ILE A 247 -47.23 -24.66 25.38
CA ILE A 247 -45.81 -24.64 24.96
C ILE A 247 -45.28 -23.19 24.95
N ASP A 248 -46.05 -22.26 24.40
CA ASP A 248 -45.68 -20.84 24.36
C ASP A 248 -45.56 -20.25 25.77
N ALA A 249 -46.50 -20.58 26.68
CA ALA A 249 -46.45 -20.15 28.07
C ALA A 249 -45.23 -20.71 28.82
N ARG A 250 -44.93 -22.00 28.64
CA ARG A 250 -43.73 -22.65 29.22
C ARG A 250 -42.45 -22.04 28.68
N ARG A 251 -42.40 -21.73 27.39
CA ARG A 251 -41.26 -21.04 26.77
C ARG A 251 -41.08 -19.64 27.35
N GLN A 252 -42.15 -18.86 27.45
CA GLN A 252 -42.09 -17.52 28.04
C GLN A 252 -41.57 -17.55 29.49
N LEU A 253 -41.99 -18.55 30.28
CA LEU A 253 -41.49 -18.76 31.64
C LEU A 253 -40.00 -19.13 31.65
N ALA A 254 -39.57 -20.04 30.79
CA ALA A 254 -38.16 -20.42 30.66
C ALA A 254 -37.29 -19.22 30.25
N ASP A 255 -37.75 -18.39 29.29
CA ASP A 255 -37.09 -17.16 28.87
C ASP A 255 -37.02 -16.11 29.99
N ALA A 256 -38.03 -16.04 30.87
CA ALA A 256 -38.04 -15.16 32.03
C ALA A 256 -37.06 -15.64 33.12
N ARG A 257 -37.02 -16.95 33.39
CA ARG A 257 -36.07 -17.56 34.33
C ARG A 257 -34.62 -17.40 33.85
N LEU A 258 -34.37 -17.63 32.57
CA LEU A 258 -33.05 -17.42 31.98
C LEU A 258 -32.59 -15.96 32.12
N ARG A 259 -33.51 -15.01 31.89
CA ARG A 259 -33.25 -13.58 32.12
C ARG A 259 -32.89 -13.30 33.58
N ALA A 260 -33.61 -13.88 34.53
CA ALA A 260 -33.33 -13.71 35.96
C ALA A 260 -31.95 -14.30 36.34
N ALA A 261 -31.64 -15.52 35.90
CA ALA A 261 -30.35 -16.18 36.13
C ALA A 261 -29.16 -15.41 35.51
N LEU A 262 -29.41 -14.61 34.46
CA LEU A 262 -28.43 -13.74 33.81
C LEU A 262 -28.51 -12.28 34.28
N GLY A 263 -29.10 -12.01 35.45
CA GLY A 263 -29.09 -10.69 36.09
C GLY A 263 -30.08 -9.67 35.52
N GLY A 264 -31.18 -10.11 34.92
CA GLY A 264 -32.38 -9.29 34.61
C GLY A 264 -32.28 -8.37 33.38
N GLY A 265 -31.17 -8.40 32.64
CA GLY A 265 -30.97 -7.56 31.45
C GLY A 265 -31.74 -8.01 30.20
N ARG A 266 -31.82 -7.14 29.18
CA ARG A 266 -32.33 -7.53 27.85
C ARG A 266 -31.38 -8.56 27.24
N VAL A 267 -31.86 -9.79 27.06
CA VAL A 267 -31.19 -10.88 26.34
C VAL A 267 -31.06 -10.47 24.88
N GLY A 268 -29.83 -10.26 24.42
CA GLY A 268 -29.55 -9.86 23.05
C GLY A 268 -28.09 -10.07 22.66
N ASP A 269 -27.16 -9.85 23.60
CA ASP A 269 -25.74 -10.15 23.43
C ASP A 269 -25.19 -10.91 24.66
N ALA A 270 -24.39 -11.96 24.42
CA ALA A 270 -23.83 -12.84 25.45
C ALA A 270 -23.07 -12.11 26.57
N VAL A 271 -22.17 -11.20 26.20
CA VAL A 271 -21.33 -10.48 27.16
C VAL A 271 -22.14 -9.57 28.08
N ARG A 272 -23.23 -8.98 27.59
CA ARG A 272 -24.12 -8.14 28.40
C ARG A 272 -24.84 -8.96 29.47
N ALA A 273 -25.27 -10.16 29.10
CA ALA A 273 -25.92 -11.10 30.01
C ALA A 273 -24.94 -11.63 31.08
N PHE A 274 -23.69 -11.89 30.69
CA PHE A 274 -22.66 -12.34 31.63
C PHE A 274 -22.09 -11.22 32.51
N ALA A 275 -22.27 -9.94 32.15
CA ALA A 275 -21.71 -8.83 32.91
C ALA A 275 -22.11 -8.88 34.40
N PRO A 276 -23.40 -8.95 34.80
CA PRO A 276 -23.80 -9.05 36.20
C PRO A 276 -23.84 -10.48 36.76
N ALA A 277 -23.85 -11.52 35.92
CA ALA A 277 -24.10 -12.91 36.30
C ALA A 277 -22.84 -13.79 36.36
N ALA A 278 -21.68 -13.19 36.14
CA ALA A 278 -20.40 -13.90 36.11
C ALA A 278 -19.35 -13.20 36.97
N SER A 279 -18.45 -14.01 37.51
CA SER A 279 -17.20 -13.58 38.10
C SER A 279 -16.17 -13.30 37.01
N TRP A 280 -15.80 -12.03 36.84
CA TRP A 280 -14.84 -11.59 35.83
C TRP A 280 -13.41 -11.61 36.35
N TYR A 281 -12.47 -11.98 35.49
CA TYR A 281 -11.04 -12.01 35.75
C TYR A 281 -10.28 -11.29 34.65
N ASP A 282 -9.31 -10.46 35.02
CA ASP A 282 -8.44 -9.78 34.06
C ASP A 282 -7.30 -10.68 33.55
N GLU A 283 -6.47 -10.17 32.64
CA GLU A 283 -5.36 -10.92 32.04
C GLU A 283 -4.31 -11.43 33.06
N ARG A 284 -4.34 -10.96 34.31
CA ARG A 284 -3.47 -11.39 35.41
C ARG A 284 -4.15 -12.40 36.34
N GLY A 285 -5.40 -12.76 36.06
CA GLY A 285 -6.23 -13.60 36.93
C GLY A 285 -6.73 -12.88 38.18
N GLU A 286 -6.74 -11.54 38.18
CA GLU A 286 -7.31 -10.78 39.31
C GLU A 286 -8.81 -10.57 39.11
N PRO A 287 -9.64 -10.74 40.17
CA PRO A 287 -11.08 -10.60 40.07
C PRO A 287 -11.47 -9.14 39.82
N VAL A 288 -12.41 -8.94 38.91
CA VAL A 288 -12.94 -7.62 38.53
C VAL A 288 -14.45 -7.61 38.71
N ARG A 289 -14.96 -6.55 39.32
CA ARG A 289 -16.40 -6.38 39.49
C ARG A 289 -17.00 -5.66 38.28
N ILE A 290 -17.78 -6.39 37.49
CA ILE A 290 -18.55 -5.84 36.37
C ILE A 290 -20.03 -5.99 36.73
N LEU A 291 -20.81 -4.90 36.66
CA LEU A 291 -22.23 -4.90 37.07
C LEU A 291 -23.15 -4.34 35.97
N SER A 292 -22.56 -3.75 34.92
CA SER A 292 -23.28 -3.07 33.85
C SER A 292 -22.46 -3.00 32.57
N GLU A 293 -23.11 -2.72 31.45
CA GLU A 293 -22.44 -2.44 30.16
C GLU A 293 -21.41 -1.32 30.30
N ARG A 294 -21.72 -0.27 31.08
CA ARG A 294 -20.81 0.84 31.32
C ARG A 294 -19.54 0.37 32.00
N SER A 295 -19.67 -0.38 33.10
CA SER A 295 -18.50 -0.92 33.83
C SER A 295 -17.65 -1.85 32.97
N LEU A 296 -18.28 -2.64 32.10
CA LEU A 296 -17.57 -3.47 31.13
C LEU A 296 -16.79 -2.63 30.12
N ASN A 297 -17.40 -1.59 29.55
CA ASN A 297 -16.71 -0.73 28.58
C ASN A 297 -15.53 0.01 29.21
N GLU A 298 -15.68 0.47 30.45
CA GLU A 298 -14.62 1.08 31.24
C GLU A 298 -13.49 0.07 31.48
N PHE A 299 -13.81 -1.17 31.86
CA PHE A 299 -12.84 -2.25 32.05
C PHE A 299 -12.08 -2.59 30.76
N LEU A 300 -12.77 -2.86 29.66
CA LEU A 300 -12.13 -3.15 28.37
C LEU A 300 -11.22 -2.00 27.91
N SER A 301 -11.65 -0.76 28.13
CA SER A 301 -10.85 0.42 27.80
C SER A 301 -9.60 0.56 28.68
N GLN A 302 -9.69 0.21 29.97
CA GLN A 302 -8.53 0.14 30.86
C GLN A 302 -7.55 -0.97 30.44
N VAL A 303 -8.06 -2.15 30.07
CA VAL A 303 -7.23 -3.25 29.54
C VAL A 303 -6.46 -2.78 28.31
N CYS A 304 -7.11 -2.14 27.33
CA CYS A 304 -6.44 -1.59 26.16
C CYS A 304 -5.40 -0.52 26.52
N ARG A 305 -5.68 0.37 27.48
CA ARG A 305 -4.72 1.39 27.93
C ARG A 305 -3.46 0.79 28.57
N ARG A 306 -3.61 -0.28 29.37
CA ARG A 306 -2.48 -1.01 29.96
C ARG A 306 -1.70 -1.81 28.91
N THR A 307 -2.41 -2.35 27.92
CA THR A 307 -1.84 -3.19 26.85
C THR A 307 -1.07 -2.37 25.82
N TYR A 308 -1.59 -1.21 25.44
CA TYR A 308 -1.03 -0.33 24.43
C TYR A 308 -0.79 1.10 24.96
N PRO A 309 0.05 1.25 25.99
CA PRO A 309 0.24 2.52 26.68
C PRO A 309 0.93 3.60 25.84
N ARG A 310 1.55 3.22 24.71
CA ARG A 310 2.25 4.13 23.79
C ARG A 310 1.55 4.28 22.44
N THR A 311 0.24 3.98 22.35
CA THR A 311 -0.52 4.20 21.10
C THR A 311 -0.64 5.70 20.85
N PRO A 312 -0.12 6.25 19.73
CA PRO A 312 -0.36 7.64 19.38
C PRO A 312 -1.83 7.90 19.08
N GLU A 313 -2.29 9.14 19.32
CA GLU A 313 -3.64 9.56 18.97
C GLU A 313 -3.75 9.86 17.47
N ILE A 314 -4.54 9.06 16.76
CA ILE A 314 -4.79 9.21 15.32
C ILE A 314 -6.29 9.09 15.06
N THR A 315 -6.96 10.24 14.94
CA THR A 315 -8.43 10.35 14.89
C THR A 315 -9.03 10.09 13.50
N ASN A 316 -8.22 9.96 12.45
CA ASN A 316 -8.72 9.63 11.11
C ASN A 316 -9.17 8.15 11.02
N GLU A 317 -10.48 7.93 11.12
CA GLU A 317 -11.06 6.58 11.04
C GLU A 317 -10.89 5.91 9.67
N LEU A 318 -10.73 6.68 8.58
CA LEU A 318 -10.56 6.09 7.24
C LEU A 318 -9.22 5.39 7.13
N MET A 319 -8.17 5.95 7.75
CA MET A 319 -6.82 5.40 7.74
C MET A 319 -6.55 4.45 8.91
N ASN A 320 -7.07 4.74 10.11
CA ASN A 320 -6.77 3.97 11.32
C ASN A 320 -7.57 2.65 11.41
N ARG A 321 -7.42 1.79 10.38
CA ARG A 321 -8.11 0.52 10.20
C ARG A 321 -7.13 -0.58 9.78
N ARG A 322 -7.52 -1.84 10.04
CA ARG A 322 -6.76 -3.03 9.63
C ARG A 322 -6.76 -3.23 8.11
N THR A 323 -7.91 -2.97 7.48
CA THR A 323 -8.11 -3.08 6.04
C THR A 323 -8.77 -1.79 5.55
N LEU A 324 -8.13 -1.13 4.59
CA LEU A 324 -8.65 0.10 3.99
C LEU A 324 -9.74 -0.23 2.94
N SER A 325 -10.70 0.67 2.79
CA SER A 325 -11.58 0.65 1.61
C SER A 325 -10.79 1.05 0.36
N SER A 326 -11.29 0.72 -0.83
CA SER A 326 -10.65 1.13 -2.10
C SER A 326 -10.48 2.65 -2.19
N ALA A 327 -11.46 3.42 -1.73
CA ALA A 327 -11.39 4.88 -1.66
C ALA A 327 -10.32 5.38 -0.67
N ALA A 328 -10.24 4.78 0.52
CA ALA A 328 -9.23 5.14 1.52
C ALA A 328 -7.81 4.76 1.07
N ALA A 329 -7.64 3.60 0.43
CA ALA A 329 -6.36 3.18 -0.14
C ALA A 329 -5.90 4.14 -1.26
N LYS A 330 -6.82 4.57 -2.13
CA LYS A 330 -6.52 5.60 -3.15
C LYS A 330 -6.09 6.92 -2.51
N ALA A 331 -6.79 7.38 -1.48
CA ALA A 331 -6.45 8.61 -0.76
C ALA A 331 -5.09 8.51 -0.07
N GLN A 332 -4.78 7.39 0.58
CA GLN A 332 -3.47 7.14 1.16
C GLN A 332 -2.36 7.19 0.10
N ARG A 333 -2.56 6.57 -1.07
CA ARG A 333 -1.58 6.59 -2.16
C ARG A 333 -1.28 8.02 -2.61
N ILE A 334 -2.32 8.84 -2.80
CA ILE A 334 -2.17 10.27 -3.16
C ILE A 334 -1.43 11.04 -2.06
N LEU A 335 -1.70 10.73 -0.78
CA LEU A 335 -0.94 11.32 0.32
C LEU A 335 0.54 10.94 0.27
N LEU A 336 0.87 9.67 0.03
CA LEU A 336 2.27 9.21 -0.05
C LEU A 336 3.01 9.87 -1.21
N GLU A 337 2.35 10.06 -2.36
CA GLU A 337 2.87 10.79 -3.51
C GLU A 337 3.18 12.25 -3.12
N ALA A 338 2.22 12.95 -2.51
CA ALA A 338 2.41 14.32 -2.03
C ALA A 338 3.51 14.44 -0.96
N MET A 339 3.70 13.42 -0.11
CA MET A 339 4.78 13.41 0.88
C MET A 339 6.17 13.37 0.25
N VAL A 340 6.30 12.80 -0.95
CA VAL A 340 7.58 12.74 -1.66
C VAL A 340 7.78 14.02 -2.48
N GLU A 341 6.77 14.41 -3.27
CA GLU A 341 6.93 15.46 -4.29
C GLU A 341 6.79 16.88 -3.71
N ALA A 342 5.87 17.09 -2.75
CA ALA A 342 5.53 18.41 -2.20
C ALA A 342 5.98 18.57 -0.73
N ARG A 343 7.06 17.88 -0.35
CA ARG A 343 7.56 17.79 1.04
C ARG A 343 7.95 19.12 1.70
N THR A 344 8.22 20.16 0.92
CA THR A 344 8.59 21.49 1.41
C THR A 344 7.42 22.47 1.45
N GLU A 345 6.25 22.06 0.98
CA GLU A 345 5.09 22.93 0.83
C GLU A 345 4.12 22.81 2.01
N ALA A 346 3.44 23.90 2.33
CA ALA A 346 2.34 23.86 3.29
C ALA A 346 1.29 22.84 2.85
N ARG A 347 0.87 21.97 3.79
CA ARG A 347 -0.12 20.90 3.54
C ARG A 347 0.22 19.97 2.37
N LEU A 348 1.51 19.87 2.00
CA LEU A 348 1.98 19.07 0.86
C LEU A 348 1.31 19.46 -0.46
N GLY A 349 0.98 20.75 -0.63
CA GLY A 349 0.32 21.25 -1.84
C GLY A 349 -1.13 20.76 -2.02
N ILE A 350 -1.74 20.15 -1.00
CA ILE A 350 -3.11 19.60 -1.11
C ILE A 350 -4.15 20.72 -1.06
N GLU A 351 -4.85 20.92 -2.17
CA GLU A 351 -5.95 21.88 -2.29
C GLU A 351 -7.34 21.28 -1.97
N GLY A 352 -8.28 22.13 -1.55
CA GLY A 352 -9.66 21.74 -1.26
C GLY A 352 -9.84 20.96 0.04
N ALA A 353 -10.85 20.08 0.09
CA ALA A 353 -11.12 19.21 1.24
C ALA A 353 -11.24 17.71 0.86
N PRO A 354 -10.26 17.13 0.13
CA PRO A 354 -10.33 15.74 -0.27
C PRO A 354 -9.96 14.79 0.89
N PRO A 355 -10.25 13.47 0.79
CA PRO A 355 -9.98 12.52 1.87
C PRO A 355 -8.52 12.49 2.34
N GLN A 356 -7.56 12.64 1.43
CA GLN A 356 -6.13 12.66 1.75
C GLN A 356 -5.72 13.86 2.63
N LEU A 357 -6.43 15.00 2.55
CA LEU A 357 -6.16 16.13 3.45
C LEU A 357 -6.52 15.79 4.89
N SER A 358 -7.65 15.10 5.11
CA SER A 358 -8.05 14.66 6.45
C SER A 358 -7.08 13.64 7.05
N MET A 359 -6.43 12.86 6.18
CA MET A 359 -5.40 11.88 6.53
C MET A 359 -4.09 12.58 6.92
N TYR A 360 -3.62 13.52 6.09
CA TYR A 360 -2.49 14.40 6.37
C TYR A 360 -2.67 15.14 7.71
N TYR A 361 -3.83 15.77 7.90
CA TYR A 361 -4.14 16.52 9.12
C TYR A 361 -3.97 15.67 10.37
N SER A 362 -4.54 14.45 10.37
CA SER A 362 -4.56 13.59 11.56
C SER A 362 -3.22 12.94 11.88
N VAL A 363 -2.38 12.66 10.88
CA VAL A 363 -1.14 11.88 11.07
C VAL A 363 0.09 12.77 11.07
N LEU A 364 0.10 13.84 10.29
CA LEU A 364 1.29 14.66 10.06
C LEU A 364 1.16 16.05 10.68
N GLU A 365 0.09 16.79 10.40
CA GLU A 365 -0.03 18.19 10.84
C GLU A 365 -0.36 18.32 12.33
N LYS A 366 -1.45 17.69 12.80
CA LYS A 366 -1.90 17.79 14.20
C LYS A 366 -0.83 17.32 15.20
N PRO A 367 -0.11 16.21 14.96
CA PRO A 367 0.97 15.81 15.87
C PRO A 367 2.24 16.65 15.70
N GLY A 368 2.39 17.44 14.63
CA GLY A 368 3.61 18.22 14.38
C GLY A 368 4.74 17.39 13.75
N LEU A 369 4.40 16.39 12.93
CA LEU A 369 5.36 15.60 12.14
C LEU A 369 5.75 16.25 10.82
N HIS A 370 5.00 17.27 10.39
CA HIS A 370 5.28 18.09 9.22
C HIS A 370 5.01 19.55 9.58
N VAL A 371 6.08 20.33 9.72
CA VAL A 371 6.04 21.68 10.30
C VAL A 371 6.84 22.65 9.46
N GLU A 372 6.51 23.92 9.56
CA GLU A 372 7.28 24.99 8.96
C GLU A 372 8.68 25.06 9.63
N THR A 373 9.75 25.15 8.84
CA THR A 373 11.14 25.20 9.34
C THR A 373 11.37 26.36 10.29
N GLU A 374 10.94 27.54 9.86
CA GLU A 374 10.96 28.77 10.62
C GLU A 374 9.61 29.45 10.45
N PRO A 375 9.03 30.05 11.52
CA PRO A 375 7.73 30.72 11.43
C PRO A 375 7.70 31.77 10.31
N GLY A 376 6.83 31.59 9.33
CA GLY A 376 6.66 32.49 8.18
C GLY A 376 7.65 32.29 7.02
N SER A 377 8.52 31.28 7.07
CA SER A 377 9.43 30.95 5.95
C SER A 377 8.72 30.39 4.72
N GLY A 378 7.52 29.84 4.87
CA GLY A 378 6.77 29.11 3.84
C GLY A 378 7.37 27.76 3.46
N VAL A 379 8.49 27.36 4.09
CA VAL A 379 9.19 26.10 3.83
C VAL A 379 8.88 25.12 4.96
N TYR A 380 8.50 23.90 4.60
CA TYR A 380 8.13 22.85 5.53
C TYR A 380 9.16 21.71 5.54
N ARG A 381 9.20 20.97 6.66
CA ARG A 381 10.01 19.78 6.83
C ARG A 381 9.33 18.75 7.72
N TYR A 382 9.76 17.50 7.59
CA TYR A 382 9.39 16.47 8.55
C TYR A 382 10.22 16.59 9.84
N THR A 383 9.58 16.37 10.98
CA THR A 383 10.26 16.32 12.28
C THR A 383 10.66 14.88 12.61
N ASP A 384 11.78 14.71 13.32
CA ASP A 384 12.20 13.39 13.74
C ASP A 384 11.35 12.89 14.92
N LEU A 385 10.78 11.68 14.79
CA LEU A 385 10.01 11.05 15.85
C LEU A 385 10.78 10.95 17.16
N ARG A 386 12.11 10.73 17.13
CA ARG A 386 12.95 10.59 18.34
C ARG A 386 12.96 11.84 19.21
N ALA A 387 12.80 12.99 18.60
CA ALA A 387 12.77 14.30 19.27
C ALA A 387 11.35 14.77 19.61
N HIS A 388 10.33 13.95 19.33
CA HIS A 388 8.95 14.34 19.53
C HIS A 388 8.60 14.46 21.04
N PRO A 389 7.85 15.50 21.46
CA PRO A 389 7.54 15.73 22.89
C PRO A 389 6.58 14.71 23.50
N ASP A 390 5.66 14.15 22.71
CA ASP A 390 4.78 13.06 23.15
C ASP A 390 5.51 11.71 23.16
N PRO A 391 5.56 11.01 24.32
CA PRO A 391 6.21 9.70 24.47
C PRO A 391 5.73 8.59 23.52
N SER A 392 4.51 8.70 23.01
CA SER A 392 3.92 7.71 22.08
C SER A 392 4.63 7.77 20.72
N TRP A 393 4.76 8.98 20.18
CA TRP A 393 5.47 9.26 18.93
C TRP A 393 6.98 9.06 19.10
N GLN A 394 7.55 9.54 20.21
CA GLN A 394 8.94 9.28 20.56
C GLN A 394 9.26 7.79 20.64
N GLY A 395 8.36 7.01 21.25
CA GLY A 395 8.49 5.57 21.35
C GLY A 395 8.58 4.89 19.98
N LEU A 396 7.84 5.36 18.97
CA LEU A 396 7.90 4.79 17.62
C LEU A 396 9.28 4.97 16.99
N GLY A 397 9.87 6.17 17.12
CA GLY A 397 11.23 6.46 16.67
C GLY A 397 12.28 5.65 17.42
N ALA A 398 12.15 5.57 18.75
CA ALA A 398 13.05 4.77 19.59
C ALA A 398 13.01 3.27 19.26
N ALA A 399 11.83 2.73 18.90
CA ALA A 399 11.70 1.34 18.47
C ALA A 399 12.44 1.06 17.15
N VAL A 400 12.50 2.04 16.24
CA VAL A 400 13.30 1.93 15.01
C VAL A 400 14.80 1.90 15.36
N ASP A 401 15.26 2.79 16.23
CA ASP A 401 16.66 2.84 16.66
C ASP A 401 17.09 1.57 17.42
N GLU A 402 16.21 1.03 18.26
CA GLU A 402 16.46 -0.25 18.97
C GLU A 402 16.65 -1.40 17.98
N LEU A 403 15.84 -1.46 16.92
CA LEU A 403 15.99 -2.47 15.87
C LEU A 403 17.28 -2.30 15.07
N LEU A 404 17.68 -1.05 14.79
CA LEU A 404 18.92 -0.73 14.09
C LEU A 404 20.14 -1.08 14.96
N GLY A 405 20.03 -0.95 16.29
CA GLY A 405 20.93 -1.55 17.28
C GLY A 405 22.43 -1.20 17.13
N GLY A 406 22.77 -0.14 16.39
CA GLY A 406 24.15 0.16 15.98
C GLY A 406 24.80 -0.91 15.09
N SER A 407 24.02 -1.87 14.60
CA SER A 407 24.50 -2.98 13.77
C SER A 407 24.79 -2.50 12.36
N SER A 408 25.84 -3.05 11.74
CA SER A 408 26.12 -2.85 10.32
C SER A 408 25.14 -3.59 9.40
N VAL A 409 24.22 -4.40 9.97
CA VAL A 409 23.30 -5.23 9.19
C VAL A 409 22.00 -4.47 8.88
N PRO A 410 21.54 -4.45 7.61
CA PRO A 410 20.25 -3.88 7.26
C PRO A 410 19.07 -4.55 7.98
N VAL A 411 18.09 -3.75 8.39
CA VAL A 411 16.86 -4.17 9.07
C VAL A 411 15.69 -4.07 8.11
N SER A 412 14.99 -5.19 7.86
CA SER A 412 13.79 -5.18 7.02
C SER A 412 12.68 -4.27 7.58
N LEU A 413 11.98 -3.53 6.72
CA LEU A 413 10.83 -2.71 7.11
C LEU A 413 9.68 -3.56 7.69
N GLU A 414 9.61 -4.85 7.37
CA GLU A 414 8.66 -5.77 8.02
C GLU A 414 8.90 -5.89 9.53
N LYS A 415 10.17 -5.87 9.98
CA LYS A 415 10.50 -5.89 11.41
C LYS A 415 10.03 -4.60 12.09
N VAL A 416 10.17 -3.46 11.43
CA VAL A 416 9.67 -2.15 11.91
C VAL A 416 8.14 -2.17 12.03
N ILE A 417 7.45 -2.62 10.98
CA ILE A 417 5.99 -2.83 10.99
C ILE A 417 5.57 -3.73 12.15
N ARG A 418 6.27 -4.85 12.35
CA ARG A 418 5.97 -5.79 13.43
C ARG A 418 6.17 -5.18 14.81
N ALA A 419 7.19 -4.35 15.00
CA ALA A 419 7.41 -3.63 16.26
C ALA A 419 6.28 -2.63 16.54
N TRP A 420 5.85 -1.87 15.53
CA TRP A 420 4.77 -0.88 15.67
C TRP A 420 3.37 -1.48 15.79
N THR A 421 3.12 -2.65 15.21
CA THR A 421 1.82 -3.34 15.30
C THR A 421 1.65 -4.12 16.61
N ARG A 422 2.74 -4.34 17.36
CA ARG A 422 2.74 -5.03 18.66
C ARG A 422 2.66 -4.07 19.84
N ARG A 423 2.46 -4.63 21.04
CA ARG A 423 2.60 -3.87 22.30
C ARG A 423 4.01 -3.26 22.35
N PRO A 424 4.18 -2.00 22.79
CA PRO A 424 3.19 -1.15 23.46
C PRO A 424 2.36 -0.23 22.53
N PHE A 425 2.50 -0.31 21.20
CA PHE A 425 1.89 0.64 20.25
C PHE A 425 0.59 0.11 19.62
N GLY A 426 0.61 -1.11 19.10
CA GLY A 426 -0.58 -1.76 18.53
C GLY A 426 -1.14 -1.09 17.27
N LEU A 427 -0.34 -0.39 16.46
CA LEU A 427 -0.83 0.36 15.30
C LEU A 427 -1.56 -0.52 14.27
N LYS A 428 -2.44 0.11 13.48
CA LYS A 428 -3.17 -0.57 12.41
C LYS A 428 -2.48 -0.39 11.06
N ASN A 429 -2.57 -1.42 10.21
CA ASN A 429 -1.89 -1.48 8.91
C ASN A 429 -2.13 -0.25 8.03
N GLY A 430 -3.34 0.32 8.08
CA GLY A 430 -3.67 1.49 7.28
C GLY A 430 -2.82 2.74 7.59
N VAL A 431 -2.21 2.87 8.76
CA VAL A 431 -1.37 4.04 9.11
C VAL A 431 0.11 3.82 8.76
N LEU A 432 0.57 2.56 8.75
CA LEU A 432 1.98 2.22 8.69
C LEU A 432 2.73 2.78 7.47
N PRO A 433 2.19 2.75 6.24
CA PRO A 433 2.90 3.31 5.09
C PRO A 433 3.25 4.79 5.24
N VAL A 434 2.35 5.58 5.83
CA VAL A 434 2.55 7.03 6.05
C VAL A 434 3.64 7.26 7.10
N LEU A 435 3.65 6.45 8.17
CA LEU A 435 4.69 6.55 9.21
C LEU A 435 6.05 6.06 8.72
N LEU A 436 6.10 5.03 7.89
CA LEU A 436 7.33 4.60 7.24
C LEU A 436 7.88 5.69 6.33
N ALA A 437 7.04 6.29 5.49
CA ALA A 437 7.43 7.44 4.67
C ALA A 437 7.97 8.59 5.53
N GLN A 438 7.26 8.92 6.62
CA GLN A 438 7.66 9.97 7.55
C GLN A 438 9.03 9.70 8.19
N VAL A 439 9.31 8.47 8.65
CA VAL A 439 10.63 8.10 9.21
C VAL A 439 11.73 8.17 8.16
N LEU A 440 11.47 7.66 6.96
CA LEU A 440 12.46 7.68 5.87
C LEU A 440 12.78 9.10 5.40
N LEU A 441 11.77 9.98 5.31
CA LEU A 441 11.93 11.37 4.86
C LEU A 441 12.52 12.27 5.95
N SER A 442 12.14 12.08 7.22
CA SER A 442 12.69 12.88 8.34
C SER A 442 14.16 12.57 8.63
N ARG A 443 14.62 11.37 8.27
CA ARG A 443 15.99 10.88 8.53
C ARG A 443 16.68 10.44 7.23
N GLU A 444 16.37 11.11 6.13
CA GLU A 444 16.87 10.71 4.81
C GLU A 444 18.40 10.70 4.73
N ASP A 445 19.08 11.51 5.54
CA ASP A 445 20.56 11.58 5.55
C ASP A 445 21.22 10.56 6.49
N GLU A 446 20.46 9.95 7.40
CA GLU A 446 20.96 8.97 8.37
C GLU A 446 20.61 7.53 7.98
N LEU A 447 19.53 7.35 7.21
CA LEU A 447 19.00 6.03 6.86
C LEU A 447 19.26 5.73 5.38
N ALA A 448 20.13 4.75 5.14
CA ALA A 448 20.26 4.15 3.83
C ALA A 448 19.14 3.14 3.61
N LEU A 449 18.42 3.28 2.49
CA LEU A 449 17.34 2.40 2.07
C LEU A 449 17.86 1.39 1.03
N TYR A 450 17.42 0.14 1.12
CA TYR A 450 17.78 -0.93 0.19
C TYR A 450 16.52 -1.66 -0.28
N GLU A 451 16.52 -2.10 -1.54
CA GLU A 451 15.54 -3.01 -2.13
C GLU A 451 16.28 -4.31 -2.50
N GLY A 452 16.02 -5.39 -1.77
CA GLY A 452 16.92 -6.54 -1.75
C GLY A 452 18.31 -6.13 -1.23
N ASP A 453 19.34 -6.33 -2.04
CA ASP A 453 20.74 -5.94 -1.75
C ASP A 453 21.16 -4.64 -2.45
N MET A 454 20.26 -3.99 -3.19
CA MET A 454 20.59 -2.79 -3.96
C MET A 454 20.26 -1.53 -3.17
N PHE A 455 21.21 -0.59 -3.14
CA PHE A 455 21.00 0.71 -2.52
C PHE A 455 19.99 1.54 -3.33
N VAL A 456 19.00 2.09 -2.63
CA VAL A 456 18.00 2.99 -3.20
C VAL A 456 18.42 4.43 -2.90
N PRO A 457 18.89 5.19 -3.91
CA PRO A 457 19.42 6.52 -3.68
C PRO A 457 18.35 7.52 -3.24
N GLU A 458 17.11 7.37 -3.69
CA GLU A 458 16.05 8.34 -3.39
C GLU A 458 14.71 7.65 -3.15
N LEU A 459 13.97 8.17 -2.18
CA LEU A 459 12.59 7.76 -1.92
C LEU A 459 11.66 8.43 -2.94
N SER A 460 11.58 7.87 -4.14
CA SER A 460 10.67 8.33 -5.20
C SER A 460 9.24 7.77 -5.03
N VAL A 461 8.26 8.34 -5.75
CA VAL A 461 6.87 7.86 -5.76
C VAL A 461 6.77 6.35 -6.08
N PRO A 462 7.45 5.81 -7.12
CA PRO A 462 7.43 4.37 -7.37
C PRO A 462 7.99 3.53 -6.22
N VAL A 463 9.02 4.02 -5.51
CA VAL A 463 9.63 3.32 -4.38
C VAL A 463 8.66 3.28 -3.20
N ILE A 464 8.06 4.41 -2.82
CA ILE A 464 7.13 4.43 -1.68
C ILE A 464 5.86 3.63 -1.96
N GLU A 465 5.37 3.60 -3.20
CA GLU A 465 4.26 2.72 -3.60
C GLU A 465 4.62 1.23 -3.46
N ARG A 466 5.87 0.84 -3.76
CA ARG A 466 6.35 -0.53 -3.54
C ARG A 466 6.51 -0.83 -2.05
N ILE A 467 7.08 0.09 -1.25
CA ILE A 467 7.17 -0.05 0.21
C ILE A 467 5.78 -0.27 0.83
N ALA A 468 4.76 0.47 0.38
CA ALA A 468 3.40 0.32 0.88
C ALA A 468 2.78 -1.05 0.56
N LYS A 469 3.18 -1.70 -0.54
CA LYS A 469 2.64 -3.00 -1.01
C LYS A 469 3.43 -4.20 -0.52
N ILE A 470 4.76 -4.13 -0.55
CA ILE A 470 5.69 -5.24 -0.28
C ILE A 470 6.86 -4.80 0.61
N PRO A 471 6.59 -4.28 1.83
CA PRO A 471 7.62 -3.72 2.71
C PRO A 471 8.72 -4.72 3.09
N GLN A 472 8.45 -6.02 3.07
CA GLN A 472 9.41 -7.09 3.38
C GLN A 472 10.61 -7.13 2.42
N THR A 473 10.47 -6.59 1.21
CA THR A 473 11.56 -6.51 0.22
C THR A 473 12.52 -5.35 0.48
N PHE A 474 12.15 -4.43 1.37
CA PHE A 474 12.95 -3.26 1.69
C PHE A 474 13.61 -3.42 3.05
N SER A 475 14.82 -2.88 3.16
CA SER A 475 15.55 -2.79 4.42
C SER A 475 16.18 -1.42 4.60
N ILE A 476 16.40 -1.04 5.86
CA ILE A 476 17.04 0.21 6.25
C ILE A 476 18.29 -0.09 7.07
N ARG A 477 19.33 0.72 6.88
CA ARG A 477 20.54 0.67 7.68
C ARG A 477 20.86 2.07 8.18
N SER A 478 21.20 2.17 9.46
CA SER A 478 21.74 3.40 10.01
C SER A 478 23.15 3.61 9.50
N ILE A 479 23.42 4.78 8.94
CA ILE A 479 24.77 5.23 8.65
C ILE A 479 25.22 6.05 9.86
N PRO A 480 26.29 5.60 10.56
CA PRO A 480 26.75 6.31 11.73
C PRO A 480 27.25 7.70 11.34
N SER A 481 26.71 8.71 12.01
CA SER A 481 27.26 10.08 12.12
C SER A 481 28.51 10.10 13.01
N SER A 482 29.44 9.16 12.79
CA SER A 482 30.73 9.19 13.49
C SER A 482 31.53 10.39 12.98
N GLY A 483 32.12 11.17 13.90
CA GLY A 483 32.84 12.42 13.57
C GLY A 483 33.83 12.29 12.41
N LEU A 484 34.55 11.17 12.30
CA LEU A 484 35.53 10.93 11.23
C LEU A 484 34.92 10.84 9.82
N THR A 485 33.69 10.36 9.68
CA THR A 485 32.98 10.28 8.39
C THR A 485 32.44 11.64 8.01
N GLU A 486 31.92 12.39 8.99
CA GLU A 486 31.43 13.75 8.79
C GLU A 486 32.57 14.73 8.48
N GLU A 487 33.71 14.63 9.17
CA GLU A 487 34.90 15.47 8.94
C GLU A 487 35.41 15.32 7.51
N LEU A 488 35.58 14.07 7.04
CA LEU A 488 36.00 13.81 5.66
C LEU A 488 34.98 14.31 4.63
N VAL A 489 33.68 14.09 4.87
CA VAL A 489 32.64 14.58 3.94
C VAL A 489 32.65 16.12 3.90
N GLN A 490 32.81 16.78 5.05
CA GLN A 490 32.93 18.24 5.14
C GLN A 490 34.16 18.78 4.42
N GLU A 491 35.25 18.01 4.34
CA GLU A 491 36.45 18.37 3.59
C GLU A 491 36.28 18.10 2.08
N LEU A 492 35.66 16.97 1.69
CA LEU A 492 35.49 16.59 0.29
C LEU A 492 34.45 17.45 -0.44
N VAL A 493 33.35 17.84 0.21
CA VAL A 493 32.28 18.64 -0.43
C VAL A 493 32.77 19.96 -1.03
N PRO A 494 33.51 20.83 -0.32
CA PRO A 494 34.03 22.06 -0.90
C PRO A 494 35.02 21.80 -2.03
N LEU A 495 35.86 20.76 -1.93
CA LEU A 495 36.82 20.39 -2.99
C LEU A 495 36.10 19.93 -4.27
N LEU A 496 35.06 19.11 -4.13
CA LEU A 496 34.22 18.67 -5.25
C LEU A 496 33.45 19.84 -5.89
N ARG A 497 32.96 20.78 -5.08
CA ARG A 497 32.30 22.02 -5.57
C ARG A 497 33.29 22.93 -6.30
N GLN A 498 34.47 23.17 -5.74
CA GLN A 498 35.51 24.00 -6.35
C GLN A 498 36.02 23.41 -7.67
N ALA A 499 36.19 22.08 -7.72
CA ALA A 499 36.57 21.39 -8.95
C ALA A 499 35.51 21.58 -10.06
N SER A 500 34.23 21.75 -9.69
CA SER A 500 33.11 21.96 -10.61
C SER A 500 33.00 23.39 -11.19
N GLY A 501 33.81 24.35 -10.75
CA GLY A 501 33.96 25.67 -11.38
C GLY A 501 33.42 26.87 -10.58
N ASN A 502 34.18 27.96 -10.58
CA ASN A 502 33.80 29.27 -10.04
C ASN A 502 33.10 30.12 -11.12
N GLY A 503 31.81 30.40 -10.98
CA GLY A 503 31.13 31.56 -11.56
C GLY A 503 30.78 31.50 -13.06
N GLY A 504 29.60 31.00 -13.39
CA GLY A 504 28.97 31.06 -14.71
C GLY A 504 27.70 30.21 -14.75
N ALA A 505 26.90 30.28 -15.83
CA ALA A 505 25.60 29.60 -16.02
C ALA A 505 25.60 28.05 -15.87
N GLU A 506 26.71 27.47 -15.43
CA GLU A 506 26.95 26.08 -15.04
C GLU A 506 26.58 25.78 -13.56
N ASP A 507 25.79 26.62 -12.89
CA ASP A 507 25.33 26.40 -11.50
C ASP A 507 24.63 25.04 -11.29
N ARG A 508 24.07 24.42 -12.35
CA ARG A 508 23.49 23.06 -12.29
C ARG A 508 24.53 21.94 -12.20
N ALA A 509 25.82 22.21 -12.45
CA ALA A 509 26.89 21.23 -12.38
C ALA A 509 27.29 20.91 -10.94
N ALA A 510 27.13 21.87 -10.02
CA ALA A 510 27.39 21.70 -8.59
C ALA A 510 26.42 20.69 -7.95
N ASP A 511 25.17 20.62 -8.46
CA ASP A 511 24.14 19.68 -8.00
C ASP A 511 24.50 18.20 -8.25
N LEU A 512 25.41 17.92 -9.20
CA LEU A 512 25.86 16.55 -9.49
C LEU A 512 26.85 15.99 -8.46
N PHE A 513 27.45 16.84 -7.64
CA PHE A 513 28.55 16.45 -6.74
C PHE A 513 28.17 16.47 -5.26
N CYS A 514 27.19 17.28 -4.87
CA CYS A 514 26.69 17.37 -3.51
C CYS A 514 25.25 17.92 -3.55
N GLY A 515 24.33 17.29 -2.82
CA GLY A 515 22.97 17.84 -2.63
C GLY A 515 23.01 19.27 -2.07
N VAL A 516 22.02 20.09 -2.45
CA VAL A 516 21.83 21.45 -1.92
C VAL A 516 21.35 21.36 -0.47
N VAL A 517 22.07 22.00 0.46
CA VAL A 517 21.64 22.12 1.86
C VAL A 517 21.48 23.59 2.23
N PRO A 518 20.26 24.11 2.35
CA PRO A 518 20.02 25.38 3.02
C PRO A 518 20.31 25.20 4.52
N GLY A 519 21.48 25.68 4.98
CA GLY A 519 21.77 25.85 6.41
C GLY A 519 22.16 24.60 7.23
N GLY A 520 22.48 23.46 6.60
CA GLY A 520 22.87 22.21 7.29
C GLY A 520 24.25 21.68 6.87
N ARG A 521 24.81 20.76 7.67
CA ARG A 521 26.08 20.07 7.38
C ARG A 521 25.84 18.89 6.44
N PRO A 522 26.63 18.72 5.36
CA PRO A 522 26.40 17.63 4.42
C PRO A 522 26.76 16.27 5.00
N GLY A 523 25.83 15.31 4.88
CA GLY A 523 26.03 13.91 5.28
C GLY A 523 26.58 13.04 4.14
N LEU A 524 27.09 11.85 4.46
CA LEU A 524 27.64 10.90 3.48
C LEU A 524 26.66 10.59 2.32
N LEU A 525 25.39 10.35 2.65
CA LEU A 525 24.37 10.04 1.64
C LEU A 525 24.11 11.21 0.70
N GLN A 526 24.28 12.45 1.13
CA GLN A 526 24.10 13.63 0.28
C GLN A 526 25.18 13.77 -0.78
N VAL A 527 26.34 13.12 -0.60
CA VAL A 527 27.41 13.05 -1.60
C VAL A 527 27.20 11.88 -2.55
N ILE A 528 26.86 10.70 -2.01
CA ILE A 528 26.77 9.47 -2.80
C ILE A 528 25.50 9.43 -3.67
N ARG A 529 24.36 9.93 -3.17
CA ARG A 529 23.09 9.90 -3.91
C ARG A 529 23.17 10.60 -5.26
N PRO A 530 23.69 11.84 -5.37
CA PRO A 530 23.90 12.48 -6.67
C PRO A 530 24.76 11.65 -7.63
N TRP A 531 25.79 10.95 -7.12
CA TRP A 531 26.66 10.14 -7.96
C TRP A 531 25.93 8.92 -8.53
N VAL A 532 25.20 8.20 -7.69
CA VAL A 532 24.42 7.02 -8.10
C VAL A 532 23.31 7.45 -9.08
N GLN A 533 22.59 8.54 -8.78
CA GLN A 533 21.55 9.08 -9.67
C GLN A 533 22.11 9.54 -11.02
N PHE A 534 23.24 10.25 -11.01
CA PHE A 534 23.91 10.68 -12.23
C PHE A 534 24.28 9.48 -13.10
N VAL A 535 24.97 8.49 -12.55
CA VAL A 535 25.40 7.33 -13.33
C VAL A 535 24.21 6.51 -13.83
N ALA A 536 23.15 6.37 -13.03
CA ALA A 536 21.92 5.69 -13.44
C ALA A 536 21.13 6.42 -14.55
N THR A 537 21.27 7.74 -14.67
CA THR A 537 20.60 8.55 -15.71
C THR A 537 21.43 8.71 -16.98
N LEU A 538 22.67 8.22 -17.02
CA LEU A 538 23.49 8.24 -18.22
C LEU A 538 22.86 7.43 -19.36
N PRO A 539 23.05 7.84 -20.63
CA PRO A 539 22.68 7.03 -21.79
C PRO A 539 23.30 5.63 -21.77
N GLU A 540 22.62 4.61 -22.32
CA GLU A 540 23.08 3.21 -22.34
C GLU A 540 24.46 3.06 -22.98
N ILE A 541 24.76 3.88 -24.00
CA ILE A 541 26.07 3.89 -24.66
C ILE A 541 27.17 4.30 -23.68
N THR A 542 26.93 5.30 -22.84
CA THR A 542 27.88 5.72 -21.81
C THR A 542 27.96 4.71 -20.66
N GLN A 543 26.84 4.05 -20.33
CA GLN A 543 26.80 3.01 -19.29
C GLN A 543 27.60 1.76 -19.67
N SER A 544 27.73 1.45 -20.96
CA SER A 544 28.31 0.18 -21.45
C SER A 544 29.65 0.33 -22.20
N THR A 545 30.00 1.54 -22.63
CA THR A 545 31.17 1.76 -23.50
C THR A 545 32.50 1.32 -22.87
N GLN A 546 33.42 0.86 -23.71
CA GLN A 546 34.81 0.57 -23.35
C GLN A 546 35.78 1.71 -23.72
N HIS A 547 35.29 2.81 -24.29
CA HIS A 547 36.09 3.93 -24.79
C HIS A 547 36.32 5.06 -23.75
N LEU A 548 36.24 4.73 -22.46
CA LEU A 548 36.54 5.64 -21.35
C LEU A 548 37.94 5.37 -20.82
N SER A 549 38.51 6.32 -20.08
CA SER A 549 39.75 6.03 -19.35
C SER A 549 39.53 4.91 -18.32
N PRO A 550 40.56 4.10 -17.99
CA PRO A 550 40.42 2.97 -17.06
C PRO A 550 39.84 3.37 -15.69
N GLU A 551 40.25 4.53 -15.17
CA GLU A 551 39.73 5.09 -13.92
C GLU A 551 38.24 5.45 -14.03
N THR A 552 37.82 6.05 -15.15
CA THR A 552 36.42 6.45 -15.37
C THR A 552 35.51 5.24 -15.60
N ALA A 553 35.95 4.26 -16.40
CA ALA A 553 35.22 3.00 -16.59
C ALA A 553 35.06 2.25 -15.27
N GLY A 554 36.13 2.17 -14.46
CA GLY A 554 36.10 1.59 -13.13
C GLY A 554 35.12 2.30 -12.20
N LEU A 555 35.12 3.65 -12.16
CA LEU A 555 34.22 4.42 -11.30
C LEU A 555 32.74 4.16 -11.67
N ARG A 556 32.43 4.17 -12.97
CA ARG A 556 31.08 3.86 -13.47
C ARG A 556 30.64 2.46 -13.04
N ASP A 557 31.47 1.46 -13.28
CA ASP A 557 31.14 0.06 -13.01
C ASP A 557 30.96 -0.20 -11.51
N VAL A 558 31.80 0.41 -10.67
CA VAL A 558 31.68 0.36 -9.21
C VAL A 558 30.37 1.01 -8.77
N ILE A 559 30.03 2.21 -9.26
CA ILE A 559 28.78 2.91 -8.89
C ILE A 559 27.55 2.11 -9.33
N LEU A 560 27.51 1.59 -10.56
CA LEU A 560 26.39 0.78 -11.07
C LEU A 560 26.15 -0.50 -10.27
N ARG A 561 27.21 -1.07 -9.68
CA ARG A 561 27.15 -2.30 -8.88
C ARG A 561 27.11 -2.04 -7.38
N THR A 562 27.10 -0.77 -6.96
CA THR A 562 27.22 -0.43 -5.54
C THR A 562 25.98 -0.89 -4.77
N ALA A 563 26.22 -1.88 -3.90
CA ALA A 563 25.26 -2.34 -2.92
C ALA A 563 25.39 -1.59 -1.58
N ASP A 564 26.53 -0.97 -1.27
CA ASP A 564 26.77 -0.30 0.03
C ASP A 564 27.48 1.06 -0.18
N PRO A 565 26.82 2.19 0.16
CA PRO A 565 27.40 3.53 0.08
C PRO A 565 28.70 3.70 0.88
N LEU A 566 28.80 3.07 2.06
CA LEU A 566 30.01 3.19 2.88
C LEU A 566 31.20 2.50 2.19
N LYS A 567 30.96 1.31 1.65
CA LYS A 567 31.98 0.56 0.92
C LYS A 567 32.44 1.30 -0.33
N LEU A 568 31.52 1.95 -1.05
CA LEU A 568 31.84 2.76 -2.22
C LEU A 568 32.89 3.84 -1.90
N LEU A 569 32.64 4.68 -0.89
CA LEU A 569 33.52 5.81 -0.58
C LEU A 569 34.82 5.38 0.11
N PHE A 570 34.77 4.38 1.00
CA PHE A 570 35.90 4.03 1.87
C PHE A 570 36.72 2.82 1.41
N GLU A 571 36.25 2.03 0.44
CA GLU A 571 36.99 0.86 -0.04
C GLU A 571 37.10 0.83 -1.57
N ASP A 572 35.97 0.89 -2.28
CA ASP A 572 35.97 0.60 -3.71
C ASP A 572 36.62 1.73 -4.53
N LEU A 573 36.26 3.00 -4.28
CA LEU A 573 36.87 4.15 -4.95
C LEU A 573 38.35 4.37 -4.54
N PRO A 574 38.73 4.29 -3.25
CA PRO A 574 40.14 4.42 -2.86
C PRO A 574 41.03 3.36 -3.50
N ARG A 575 40.56 2.10 -3.57
CA ARG A 575 41.28 1.01 -4.26
C ARG A 575 41.38 1.25 -5.76
N LEU A 576 40.33 1.78 -6.39
CA LEU A 576 40.32 2.09 -7.82
C LEU A 576 41.33 3.19 -8.18
N PHE A 577 41.34 4.28 -7.42
CA PHE A 577 42.23 5.41 -7.69
C PHE A 577 43.63 5.20 -7.10
N GLY A 578 43.80 4.30 -6.13
CA GLY A 578 45.03 4.17 -5.35
C GLY A 578 45.31 5.42 -4.51
N VAL A 579 44.26 6.15 -4.13
CA VAL A 579 44.34 7.38 -3.33
C VAL A 579 43.40 7.22 -2.14
N GLU A 580 43.95 7.30 -0.94
CA GLU A 580 43.15 7.23 0.29
C GLU A 580 42.51 8.60 0.56
N PRO A 581 41.17 8.70 0.60
CA PRO A 581 40.47 9.98 0.69
C PRO A 581 40.78 10.73 1.99
N ARG A 582 41.19 10.02 3.05
CA ARG A 582 41.62 10.63 4.32
C ARG A 582 43.04 11.16 4.31
N ALA A 583 43.93 10.57 3.52
CA ALA A 583 45.33 10.98 3.46
C ALA A 583 45.56 12.07 2.42
N GLU A 584 44.84 11.98 1.29
CA GLU A 584 45.00 12.85 0.13
C GLU A 584 43.62 13.29 -0.43
N PRO A 585 42.85 14.07 0.35
CA PRO A 585 41.47 14.46 0.00
C PRO A 585 41.39 15.27 -1.30
N GLU A 586 42.33 16.18 -1.57
CA GLU A 586 42.31 16.96 -2.82
C GLU A 586 42.58 16.10 -4.05
N ALA A 587 43.54 15.16 -3.96
CA ALA A 587 43.85 14.26 -5.05
C ALA A 587 42.67 13.31 -5.35
N PHE A 588 42.02 12.81 -4.30
CA PHE A 588 40.82 11.98 -4.43
C PHE A 588 39.68 12.76 -5.10
N ALA A 589 39.35 13.95 -4.59
CA ALA A 589 38.29 14.79 -5.14
C ALA A 589 38.56 15.17 -6.61
N ALA A 590 39.81 15.49 -6.96
CA ALA A 590 40.20 15.81 -8.34
C ALA A 590 40.01 14.63 -9.29
N ARG A 591 40.33 13.39 -8.87
CA ARG A 591 40.12 12.18 -9.69
C ARG A 591 38.65 11.86 -9.89
N VAL A 592 37.85 11.90 -8.82
CA VAL A 592 36.39 11.73 -8.91
C VAL A 592 35.79 12.76 -9.86
N HIS A 593 36.15 14.04 -9.70
CA HIS A 593 35.66 15.11 -10.56
C HIS A 593 36.05 14.90 -12.03
N ARG A 594 37.31 14.51 -12.30
CA ARG A 594 37.79 14.21 -13.65
C ARG A 594 36.99 13.07 -14.30
N ALA A 595 36.76 11.98 -13.56
CA ALA A 595 36.01 10.83 -14.05
C ALA A 595 34.53 11.18 -14.33
N MET A 596 33.87 11.87 -13.39
CA MET A 596 32.48 12.32 -13.57
C MET A 596 32.31 13.26 -14.77
N ARG A 597 33.26 14.18 -14.98
CA ARG A 597 33.27 15.07 -16.15
C ARG A 597 33.49 14.30 -17.45
N GLU A 598 34.34 13.27 -17.45
CA GLU A 598 34.51 12.40 -18.61
C GLU A 598 33.21 11.64 -18.93
N LEU A 599 32.52 11.07 -17.93
CA LEU A 599 31.21 10.43 -18.13
C LEU A 599 30.17 11.39 -18.70
N ARG A 600 30.10 12.62 -18.18
CA ARG A 600 29.18 13.65 -18.66
C ARG A 600 29.46 14.01 -20.12
N SER A 601 30.74 14.22 -20.45
CA SER A 601 31.17 14.64 -21.80
C SER A 601 31.19 13.52 -22.84
N HIS A 602 31.03 12.25 -22.42
CA HIS A 602 31.04 11.11 -23.33
C HIS A 602 29.88 11.16 -24.33
N TYR A 603 28.63 11.31 -23.86
CA TYR A 603 27.51 11.39 -24.79
C TYR A 603 27.44 12.76 -25.49
N ASP A 604 27.41 13.83 -24.69
CA ASP A 604 27.38 15.22 -25.15
C ASP A 604 28.59 15.97 -24.57
N PRO A 605 29.61 16.36 -25.37
CA PRO A 605 29.56 16.45 -26.84
C PRO A 605 30.19 15.27 -27.62
N ARG A 606 30.99 14.36 -27.04
CA ARG A 606 31.87 13.46 -27.84
C ARG A 606 31.12 12.58 -28.85
N VAL A 607 30.15 11.77 -28.42
CA VAL A 607 29.38 10.88 -29.33
C VAL A 607 28.55 11.68 -30.32
N LEU A 608 27.92 12.78 -29.88
CA LEU A 608 27.11 13.63 -30.78
C LEU A 608 27.96 14.35 -31.83
N ASP A 609 29.17 14.78 -31.47
CA ASP A 609 30.15 15.36 -32.40
C ASP A 609 30.62 14.33 -33.42
N GLU A 610 30.84 13.09 -33.00
CA GLU A 610 31.19 11.98 -33.87
C GLU A 610 30.07 11.67 -34.87
N ILE A 611 28.82 11.60 -34.39
CA ILE A 611 27.62 11.42 -35.22
C ILE A 611 27.51 12.56 -36.23
N HIS A 612 27.64 13.81 -35.76
CA HIS A 612 27.58 14.99 -36.63
C HIS A 612 28.65 14.93 -37.73
N GLY A 613 29.90 14.64 -37.35
CA GLY A 613 31.01 14.52 -38.28
C GLY A 613 30.80 13.39 -39.30
N ALA A 614 30.25 12.25 -38.87
CA ALA A 614 29.94 11.12 -39.73
C ALA A 614 28.85 11.48 -40.76
N ILE A 615 27.78 12.16 -40.35
CA ILE A 615 26.72 12.62 -41.26
C ILE A 615 27.30 13.58 -42.31
N VAL A 616 28.05 14.59 -41.87
CA VAL A 616 28.63 15.62 -42.75
C VAL A 616 29.59 15.01 -43.78
N ARG A 617 30.49 14.10 -43.33
CA ARG A 617 31.37 13.36 -44.24
C ARG A 617 30.59 12.46 -45.19
N ALA A 618 29.55 11.78 -44.68
CA ALA A 618 28.74 10.88 -45.47
C ALA A 618 28.00 11.59 -46.61
N VAL A 619 27.63 12.87 -46.47
CA VAL A 619 27.01 13.66 -47.55
C VAL A 619 28.03 14.42 -48.43
N GLY A 620 29.32 14.30 -48.13
CA GLY A 620 30.41 14.91 -48.90
C GLY A 620 30.64 16.39 -48.62
N GLU A 621 30.25 16.88 -47.45
CA GLU A 621 30.50 18.26 -47.00
C GLU A 621 31.68 18.31 -46.01
N ASN A 622 32.21 19.51 -45.78
CA ASN A 622 33.27 19.73 -44.78
C ASN A 622 32.65 20.19 -43.45
N ALA A 623 33.00 19.51 -42.35
CA ALA A 623 32.51 19.81 -41.00
C ALA A 623 32.88 21.22 -40.51
N ASN A 624 33.93 21.83 -41.07
CA ASN A 624 34.39 23.16 -40.70
C ASN A 624 33.73 24.29 -41.50
N GLU A 625 32.84 23.99 -42.45
CA GLU A 625 32.15 25.04 -43.21
C GLU A 625 31.05 25.74 -42.39
N PRO A 626 31.00 27.09 -42.42
CA PRO A 626 29.87 27.83 -41.85
C PRO A 626 28.55 27.41 -42.52
N ASN A 627 27.50 27.28 -41.71
CA ASN A 627 26.15 26.92 -42.17
C ASN A 627 26.05 25.56 -42.91
N VAL A 628 26.92 24.60 -42.60
CA VAL A 628 26.93 23.26 -43.22
C VAL A 628 25.55 22.59 -43.17
N ARG A 629 24.78 22.75 -42.08
CA ARG A 629 23.43 22.18 -41.94
C ARG A 629 22.42 22.77 -42.93
N THR A 630 22.43 24.08 -43.13
CA THR A 630 21.57 24.75 -44.12
C THR A 630 21.90 24.30 -45.54
N GLN A 631 23.19 24.08 -45.84
CA GLN A 631 23.62 23.52 -47.13
C GLN A 631 23.09 22.10 -47.34
N ILE A 632 23.26 21.23 -46.34
CA ILE A 632 22.75 19.85 -46.34
C ILE A 632 21.23 19.83 -46.50
N ALA A 633 20.51 20.68 -45.77
CA ALA A 633 19.06 20.75 -45.83
C ALA A 633 18.55 21.18 -47.22
N THR A 634 19.20 22.16 -47.84
CA THR A 634 18.88 22.62 -49.20
C THR A 634 19.03 21.50 -50.22
N ARG A 635 20.14 20.74 -50.15
CA ARG A 635 20.39 19.58 -51.02
C ARG A 635 19.36 18.47 -50.80
N ALA A 636 19.07 18.18 -49.53
CA ALA A 636 18.14 17.12 -49.18
C ALA A 636 16.72 17.41 -49.69
N LEU A 637 16.23 18.65 -49.57
CA LEU A 637 14.93 19.08 -50.09
C LEU A 637 14.81 18.91 -51.61
N ALA A 638 15.87 19.22 -52.34
CA ALA A 638 15.86 19.12 -53.80
C ALA A 638 15.74 17.67 -54.30
N LEU A 639 16.37 16.73 -53.59
CA LEU A 639 16.32 15.30 -53.93
C LEU A 639 15.03 14.64 -53.44
N TYR A 640 14.41 15.17 -52.40
CA TYR A 640 13.24 14.57 -51.78
C TYR A 640 12.09 14.35 -52.77
N GLU A 641 11.91 15.28 -53.72
CA GLU A 641 10.88 15.18 -54.78
C GLU A 641 11.21 14.15 -55.87
N VAL A 642 12.49 13.83 -56.06
CA VAL A 642 12.98 13.00 -57.18
C VAL A 642 13.19 11.54 -56.78
N VAL A 643 13.60 11.30 -55.53
CA VAL A 643 13.90 9.95 -55.03
C VAL A 643 12.63 9.16 -54.73
N THR A 644 12.57 7.88 -55.10
CA THR A 644 11.45 6.97 -54.76
C THR A 644 11.79 5.95 -53.68
N GLU A 645 13.08 5.67 -53.44
CA GLU A 645 13.52 4.75 -52.38
C GLU A 645 13.09 5.29 -51.01
N HIS A 646 12.21 4.56 -50.32
CA HIS A 646 11.62 4.96 -49.05
C HIS A 646 12.66 5.30 -47.96
N ARG A 647 13.70 4.47 -47.81
CA ARG A 647 14.74 4.67 -46.78
C ARG A 647 15.58 5.92 -47.06
N LEU A 648 15.95 6.14 -48.31
CA LEU A 648 16.67 7.35 -48.72
C LEU A 648 15.77 8.60 -48.57
N LYS A 649 14.49 8.51 -48.92
CA LYS A 649 13.51 9.60 -48.67
C LYS A 649 13.42 9.97 -47.19
N ALA A 650 13.35 8.99 -46.29
CA ALA A 650 13.34 9.23 -44.85
C ALA A 650 14.63 9.91 -44.37
N PHE A 651 15.79 9.50 -44.91
CA PHE A 651 17.07 10.16 -44.65
C PHE A 651 17.09 11.62 -45.09
N LEU A 652 16.67 11.89 -46.33
CA LEU A 652 16.59 13.25 -46.88
C LEU A 652 15.62 14.13 -46.08
N PHE A 653 14.48 13.59 -45.66
CA PHE A 653 13.53 14.30 -44.81
C PHE A 653 14.19 14.76 -43.50
N ARG A 654 14.89 13.87 -42.79
CA ARG A 654 15.60 14.23 -41.54
C ARG A 654 16.73 15.24 -41.78
N LEU A 655 17.48 15.08 -42.86
CA LEU A 655 18.54 16.04 -43.23
C LEU A 655 17.98 17.43 -43.56
N SER A 656 16.72 17.54 -44.02
CA SER A 656 16.08 18.82 -44.34
C SER A 656 15.67 19.65 -43.12
N GLU A 657 15.69 19.08 -41.90
CA GLU A 657 15.28 19.74 -40.66
C GLU A 657 16.35 20.74 -40.14
N ASP A 658 16.44 21.92 -40.74
CA ASP A 658 17.46 22.93 -40.39
C ASP A 658 17.14 23.75 -39.12
N ARG A 659 15.87 23.79 -38.69
CA ARG A 659 15.43 24.57 -37.52
C ARG A 659 15.63 23.87 -36.17
N THR A 660 15.92 22.57 -36.18
CA THR A 660 16.13 21.77 -34.97
C THR A 660 17.50 22.07 -34.35
N PRO A 661 17.65 22.14 -33.01
CA PRO A 661 18.96 22.25 -32.37
C PRO A 661 19.93 21.15 -32.82
N ARG A 662 21.23 21.45 -32.88
CA ARG A 662 22.25 20.54 -33.45
C ARG A 662 22.20 19.12 -32.86
N ASN A 663 22.13 19.01 -31.54
CA ASN A 663 22.16 17.71 -30.84
C ASN A 663 20.90 16.90 -31.16
N ALA A 664 19.71 17.51 -31.05
CA ALA A 664 18.44 16.88 -31.41
C ALA A 664 18.37 16.50 -32.90
N TRP A 665 18.99 17.28 -33.80
CA TRP A 665 19.10 16.93 -35.22
C TRP A 665 20.00 15.71 -35.44
N CYS A 666 21.15 15.64 -34.77
CA CYS A 666 22.03 14.47 -34.82
C CYS A 666 21.31 13.21 -34.33
N GLU A 667 20.61 13.31 -33.20
CA GLU A 667 19.81 12.21 -32.66
C GLU A 667 18.69 11.78 -33.61
N SER A 668 17.99 12.72 -34.24
CA SER A 668 16.92 12.44 -35.20
C SER A 668 17.42 11.69 -36.44
N VAL A 669 18.53 12.15 -37.03
CA VAL A 669 19.16 11.51 -38.19
C VAL A 669 19.70 10.13 -37.80
N ALA A 670 20.45 10.05 -36.69
CA ALA A 670 21.04 8.81 -36.21
C ALA A 670 19.99 7.75 -35.85
N SER A 671 18.89 8.15 -35.20
CA SER A 671 17.76 7.27 -34.89
C SER A 671 17.14 6.66 -36.15
N MET A 672 17.05 7.43 -37.23
CA MET A 672 16.50 6.93 -38.50
C MET A 672 17.48 5.98 -39.19
N VAL A 673 18.79 6.29 -39.16
CA VAL A 673 19.82 5.45 -39.80
C VAL A 673 19.93 4.09 -39.12
N ALA A 674 20.04 4.10 -37.78
CA ALA A 674 20.26 2.90 -36.96
C ALA A 674 18.95 2.26 -36.44
N GLN A 675 17.78 2.85 -36.72
CA GLN A 675 16.47 2.39 -36.22
C GLN A 675 16.34 2.33 -34.69
N ARG A 676 17.24 2.99 -33.96
CA ARG A 676 17.29 3.07 -32.49
C ARG A 676 17.91 4.40 -32.08
N PRO A 677 17.42 5.09 -31.04
CA PRO A 677 17.99 6.36 -30.61
C PRO A 677 19.42 6.20 -30.08
N PRO A 678 20.33 7.16 -30.35
CA PRO A 678 21.73 7.10 -29.89
C PRO A 678 21.91 6.94 -28.39
N SER A 679 20.97 7.47 -27.61
CA SER A 679 20.99 7.33 -26.15
C SER A 679 20.84 5.88 -25.67
N LYS A 680 20.38 4.96 -26.54
CA LYS A 680 20.23 3.53 -26.26
C LYS A 680 21.23 2.65 -27.00
N TRP A 681 22.26 3.23 -27.61
CA TRP A 681 23.24 2.47 -28.38
C TRP A 681 24.24 1.75 -27.47
N HIS A 682 24.95 0.79 -28.06
CA HIS A 682 26.22 0.26 -27.57
C HIS A 682 27.33 0.63 -28.57
N ASP A 683 28.59 0.34 -28.23
CA ASP A 683 29.73 0.64 -29.10
C ASP A 683 29.59 0.02 -30.50
N ASP A 684 28.95 -1.15 -30.62
CA ASP A 684 28.70 -1.81 -31.92
C ASP A 684 27.58 -1.16 -32.74
N ASP A 685 26.59 -0.54 -32.08
CA ASP A 685 25.55 0.24 -32.76
C ASP A 685 26.16 1.50 -33.39
N LEU A 686 27.12 2.14 -32.71
CA LEU A 686 27.87 3.28 -33.24
C LEU A 686 28.68 2.90 -34.50
N LYS A 687 29.34 1.74 -34.49
CA LYS A 687 30.02 1.21 -35.69
C LYS A 687 29.04 0.94 -36.83
N THR A 688 27.90 0.32 -36.51
CA THR A 688 26.84 0.03 -37.49
C THR A 688 26.30 1.32 -38.10
N PHE A 689 26.10 2.36 -37.28
CA PHE A 689 25.70 3.68 -37.74
C PHE A 689 26.70 4.27 -38.75
N HIS A 690 28.01 4.21 -38.50
CA HIS A 690 29.02 4.70 -39.45
C HIS A 690 28.93 4.02 -40.83
N VAL A 691 28.70 2.71 -40.86
CA VAL A 691 28.55 1.94 -42.10
C VAL A 691 27.27 2.37 -42.83
N GLU A 692 26.15 2.42 -42.12
CA GLU A 692 24.83 2.70 -42.70
C GLU A 692 24.70 4.16 -43.16
N VAL A 693 25.22 5.12 -42.39
CA VAL A 693 25.21 6.55 -42.79
C VAL A 693 26.10 6.76 -44.01
N GLY A 694 27.25 6.08 -44.08
CA GLY A 694 28.11 6.11 -45.26
C GLY A 694 27.44 5.53 -46.51
N ALA A 695 26.69 4.43 -46.36
CA ALA A 695 25.92 3.83 -47.47
C ALA A 695 24.80 4.75 -47.97
N LEU A 696 24.01 5.33 -47.07
CA LEU A 696 22.96 6.29 -47.41
C LEU A 696 23.53 7.57 -48.04
N GLY A 697 24.65 8.05 -47.52
CA GLY A 697 25.38 9.19 -48.07
C GLY A 697 25.89 8.96 -49.50
N ARG A 698 26.41 7.76 -49.80
CA ARG A 698 26.76 7.36 -51.17
C ARG A 698 25.52 7.34 -52.08
N ARG A 699 24.42 6.76 -51.64
CA ARG A 699 23.16 6.72 -52.41
C ARG A 699 22.61 8.12 -52.67
N MET A 700 22.66 9.02 -51.70
CA MET A 700 22.28 10.43 -51.86
C MET A 700 23.11 11.09 -52.98
N ARG A 701 24.45 10.96 -52.96
CA ARG A 701 25.30 11.52 -54.01
C ARG A 701 25.05 10.90 -55.39
N SER A 702 24.81 9.60 -55.47
CA SER A 702 24.44 8.94 -56.73
C SER A 702 23.08 9.44 -57.25
N ALA A 703 22.11 9.69 -56.36
CA ALA A 703 20.83 10.29 -56.72
C ALA A 703 20.98 11.75 -57.18
N GLU A 704 21.90 12.52 -56.58
CA GLU A 704 22.25 13.88 -57.05
C GLU A 704 22.80 13.86 -58.48
N ALA A 705 23.71 12.93 -58.79
CA ALA A 705 24.25 12.76 -60.13
C ALA A 705 23.16 12.39 -61.14
N ALA A 706 22.30 11.43 -60.81
CA ALA A 706 21.21 11.00 -61.69
C ALA A 706 20.14 12.09 -61.91
N ALA A 707 19.80 12.86 -60.86
CA ALA A 707 18.88 13.99 -60.94
C ALA A 707 19.45 15.15 -61.80
N PHE A 708 20.78 15.31 -61.83
CA PHE A 708 21.44 16.27 -62.70
C PHE A 708 21.27 15.93 -64.19
N ASP A 709 21.33 14.64 -64.55
CA ASP A 709 21.21 14.18 -65.94
C ASP A 709 19.77 14.12 -66.46
N THR A 710 18.77 14.04 -65.59
CA THR A 710 17.36 13.79 -65.96
C THR A 710 16.46 15.04 -65.93
N VAL A 711 16.92 16.16 -65.37
CA VAL A 711 16.12 17.39 -65.22
C VAL A 711 16.45 18.40 -66.33
N PRO A 712 15.49 18.80 -67.20
CA PRO A 712 15.72 19.86 -68.17
C PRO A 712 16.15 21.16 -67.49
N THR A 713 17.20 21.76 -68.03
CA THR A 713 18.01 22.90 -67.56
C THR A 713 17.26 24.18 -67.12
N ARG A 714 15.92 24.22 -67.15
CA ARG A 714 15.12 25.34 -66.61
C ARG A 714 14.76 25.22 -65.11
N ARG A 715 14.87 24.03 -64.49
CA ARG A 715 14.63 23.84 -63.03
C ARG A 715 15.90 23.64 -62.19
N ALA A 716 17.02 23.27 -62.83
CA ALA A 716 18.29 22.97 -62.15
C ALA A 716 18.88 24.15 -61.35
N GLY A 717 18.65 25.39 -61.79
CA GLY A 717 19.15 26.58 -61.11
C GLY A 717 18.52 26.87 -59.73
N ARG A 718 17.38 26.27 -59.41
CA ARG A 718 16.74 26.35 -58.07
C ARG A 718 16.94 25.10 -57.23
N ALA A 719 17.21 23.94 -57.85
CA ALA A 719 17.31 22.66 -57.17
C ALA A 719 18.70 22.38 -56.54
N LEU A 720 19.77 23.08 -56.94
CA LEU A 720 21.13 22.70 -56.53
C LEU A 720 21.81 23.68 -55.54
N GLY A 721 21.06 24.59 -54.92
CA GLY A 721 21.61 25.57 -53.97
C GLY A 721 22.39 26.69 -54.66
N GLY A 722 22.03 27.93 -54.37
CA GLY A 722 22.58 29.11 -55.04
C GLY A 722 24.09 29.26 -54.82
N GLY A 723 24.84 29.38 -55.92
CA GLY A 723 26.20 29.93 -55.97
C GLY A 723 27.32 28.98 -56.42
N ALA A 724 27.18 27.66 -56.25
CA ALA A 724 28.19 26.68 -56.68
C ALA A 724 27.91 26.19 -58.11
N ARG A 725 28.98 26.00 -58.91
CA ARG A 725 28.86 25.43 -60.26
C ARG A 725 29.14 23.93 -60.16
N HIS A 726 28.16 23.12 -60.51
CA HIS A 726 28.28 21.65 -60.54
C HIS A 726 28.62 21.22 -61.97
N VAL A 727 29.62 20.36 -62.11
CA VAL A 727 30.03 19.79 -63.40
C VAL A 727 29.91 18.28 -63.31
N HIS A 728 29.04 17.70 -64.13
CA HIS A 728 28.96 16.26 -64.31
C HIS A 728 30.04 15.82 -65.30
N LEU A 729 30.88 14.87 -64.88
CA LEU A 729 31.93 14.30 -65.70
C LEU A 729 31.68 12.80 -65.79
N SER A 730 31.43 12.32 -67.01
CA SER A 730 31.32 10.89 -67.26
C SER A 730 32.38 10.41 -68.26
N ALA A 731 32.96 9.25 -67.97
CA ALA A 731 33.91 8.57 -68.83
C ALA A 731 33.47 7.12 -68.99
N THR A 732 33.30 6.66 -70.23
CA THR A 732 33.01 5.26 -70.52
C THR A 732 34.29 4.60 -71.00
N THR A 733 34.72 3.56 -70.30
CA THR A 733 35.91 2.78 -70.71
C THR A 733 35.60 1.84 -71.86
N ALA A 734 36.64 1.37 -72.55
CA ALA A 734 36.51 0.42 -73.66
C ALA A 734 35.83 -0.91 -73.26
N THR A 735 35.79 -1.24 -71.97
CA THR A 735 35.07 -2.41 -71.42
C THR A 735 33.58 -2.14 -71.15
N GLY A 736 33.06 -0.98 -71.56
CA GLY A 736 31.66 -0.58 -71.37
C GLY A 736 31.34 -0.08 -69.96
N HIS A 737 32.31 0.01 -69.06
CA HIS A 737 32.08 0.55 -67.72
C HIS A 737 32.02 2.08 -67.77
N GLN A 738 30.87 2.64 -67.39
CA GLN A 738 30.63 4.07 -67.28
C GLN A 738 30.99 4.55 -65.86
N TYR A 739 31.94 5.47 -65.80
CA TYR A 739 32.33 6.21 -64.62
C TYR A 739 31.62 7.55 -64.68
N ALA A 740 30.91 7.93 -63.62
CA ALA A 740 30.21 9.20 -63.50
C ALA A 740 30.60 9.82 -62.15
N ASP A 741 31.11 11.05 -62.18
CA ASP A 741 31.45 11.82 -60.99
C ASP A 741 30.92 13.26 -61.12
N VAL A 742 30.53 13.85 -60.00
CA VAL A 742 29.99 15.22 -59.96
C VAL A 742 30.93 16.07 -59.13
N VAL A 743 31.69 16.94 -59.80
CA VAL A 743 32.63 17.84 -59.15
C VAL A 743 31.91 19.14 -58.82
N ARG A 744 31.86 19.48 -57.52
CA ARG A 744 31.37 20.78 -57.04
C ARG A 744 32.52 21.79 -57.06
N ILE A 745 32.29 22.91 -57.73
CA ILE A 745 33.21 24.05 -57.70
C ILE A 745 32.60 25.12 -56.79
N PRO A 746 33.19 25.38 -55.60
CA PRO A 746 32.73 26.46 -54.73
C PRO A 746 32.76 27.81 -55.45
N ALA A 747 31.81 28.71 -55.14
CA ALA A 747 31.71 30.03 -55.77
C ALA A 747 33.04 30.82 -55.70
N ALA A 748 33.74 30.70 -54.56
CA ALA A 748 35.05 31.33 -54.33
C ALA A 748 36.16 30.82 -55.27
N GLN A 749 36.05 29.60 -55.78
CA GLN A 749 37.05 28.96 -56.65
C GLN A 749 36.65 28.98 -58.14
N ALA A 750 35.41 29.37 -58.46
CA ALA A 750 34.87 29.34 -59.82
C ALA A 750 35.73 30.16 -60.81
N ALA A 751 36.16 31.36 -60.43
CA ALA A 751 37.02 32.19 -61.28
C ALA A 751 38.40 31.57 -61.54
N THR A 752 38.96 30.88 -60.53
CA THR A 752 40.24 30.16 -60.67
C THR A 752 40.10 28.98 -61.63
N VAL A 753 39.03 28.21 -61.53
CA VAL A 753 38.77 27.07 -62.42
C VAL A 753 38.57 27.53 -63.87
N VAL A 754 37.82 28.61 -64.11
CA VAL A 754 37.63 29.18 -65.46
C VAL A 754 38.98 29.62 -66.05
N ARG A 755 39.77 30.39 -65.29
CA ARG A 755 41.09 30.86 -65.75
C ARG A 755 42.06 29.72 -66.07
N LEU A 756 42.09 28.67 -65.25
CA LEU A 756 42.94 27.50 -65.51
C LEU A 756 42.44 26.69 -66.70
N GLY A 757 41.12 26.54 -66.85
CA GLY A 757 40.50 25.89 -68.00
C GLY A 757 40.80 26.61 -69.31
N GLU A 758 40.73 27.95 -69.33
CA GLU A 758 41.08 28.77 -70.49
C GLU A 758 42.56 28.60 -70.87
N ARG A 759 43.47 28.57 -69.88
CA ARG A 759 44.90 28.30 -70.12
C ARG A 759 45.13 26.91 -70.70
N LEU A 760 44.43 25.89 -70.20
CA LEU A 760 44.52 24.53 -70.71
C LEU A 760 44.01 24.44 -72.16
N ILE A 761 42.88 25.06 -72.46
CA ILE A 761 42.32 25.10 -73.82
C ILE A 761 43.27 25.86 -74.76
N ALA A 762 43.81 27.01 -74.35
CA ALA A 762 44.77 27.76 -75.15
C ALA A 762 46.05 26.95 -75.42
N TRP A 763 46.53 26.21 -74.42
CA TRP A 763 47.68 25.31 -74.60
C TRP A 763 47.36 24.18 -75.59
N LEU A 764 46.19 23.54 -75.48
CA LEU A 764 45.76 22.49 -76.42
C LEU A 764 45.60 23.03 -77.84
N GLN A 765 45.10 24.25 -78.00
CA GLN A 765 44.96 24.91 -79.31
C GLN A 765 46.31 25.24 -79.95
N ALA A 766 47.32 25.56 -79.16
CA ALA A 766 48.66 25.91 -79.65
C ALA A 766 49.55 24.70 -79.95
N ASN A 767 49.29 23.53 -79.36
CA ASN A 767 50.18 22.37 -79.42
C ASN A 767 49.58 21.12 -80.09
N VAL A 768 48.28 21.12 -80.35
CA VAL A 768 47.59 20.01 -81.00
C VAL A 768 46.69 20.59 -82.09
N ASP A 769 46.99 20.33 -83.36
CA ASP A 769 46.26 20.98 -84.46
C ASP A 769 44.88 20.36 -84.71
N ASP A 770 44.74 19.06 -84.46
CA ASP A 770 43.51 18.31 -84.70
C ASP A 770 42.52 18.37 -83.53
N ALA A 771 41.26 18.72 -83.83
CA ALA A 771 40.22 18.92 -82.83
C ALA A 771 39.78 17.63 -82.13
N ASP A 772 39.84 16.48 -82.81
CA ASP A 772 39.50 15.19 -82.22
C ASP A 772 40.65 14.64 -81.38
N LEU A 773 41.90 14.93 -81.77
CA LEU A 773 43.08 14.63 -80.98
C LEU A 773 43.10 15.45 -79.67
N ARG A 774 42.68 16.73 -79.70
CA ARG A 774 42.50 17.54 -78.47
C ARG A 774 41.48 16.91 -77.51
N LYS A 775 40.35 16.41 -78.03
CA LYS A 775 39.34 15.70 -77.23
C LYS A 775 39.91 14.42 -76.64
N ALA A 776 40.70 13.66 -77.41
CA ALA A 776 41.35 12.44 -76.94
C ALA A 776 42.37 12.72 -75.83
N VAL A 777 43.18 13.78 -75.94
CA VAL A 777 44.13 14.20 -74.88
C VAL A 777 43.40 14.61 -73.60
N LEU A 778 42.31 15.37 -73.70
CA LEU A 778 41.49 15.72 -72.54
C LEU A 778 40.85 14.49 -71.89
N ALA A 779 40.35 13.54 -72.70
CA ALA A 779 39.77 12.30 -72.21
C ALA A 779 40.80 11.41 -71.50
N GLN A 780 42.01 11.29 -72.05
CA GLN A 780 43.13 10.55 -71.45
C GLN A 780 43.57 11.18 -70.12
N GLY A 781 43.80 12.50 -70.10
CA GLY A 781 44.18 13.21 -68.88
C GLY A 781 43.09 13.12 -67.79
N TRP A 782 41.81 13.16 -68.19
CA TRP A 782 40.70 12.95 -67.28
C TRP A 782 40.68 11.53 -66.69
N GLN A 783 40.90 10.49 -67.51
CA GLN A 783 41.00 9.11 -67.04
C GLN A 783 42.16 8.93 -66.04
N GLU A 784 43.31 9.55 -66.29
CA GLU A 784 44.45 9.51 -65.36
C GLU A 784 44.15 10.21 -64.03
N VAL A 785 43.50 11.38 -64.05
CA VAL A 785 43.06 12.09 -62.84
C VAL A 785 42.06 11.26 -62.04
N LEU A 786 41.10 10.61 -62.71
CA LEU A 786 40.13 9.71 -62.07
C LEU A 786 40.82 8.49 -61.42
N MET A 787 41.81 7.89 -62.08
CA MET A 787 42.55 6.75 -61.54
C MET A 787 43.46 7.15 -60.37
N GLN A 788 44.08 8.33 -60.42
CA GLN A 788 44.90 8.87 -59.31
C GLN A 788 44.05 9.23 -58.08
N ALA A 789 42.86 9.79 -58.27
CA ALA A 789 41.91 10.11 -57.19
C ALA A 789 41.40 8.84 -56.46
N ARG A 790 41.37 7.70 -57.16
CA ARG A 790 41.04 6.39 -56.56
C ARG A 790 42.20 5.76 -55.81
N GLN A 791 43.42 5.79 -56.34
CA GLN A 791 44.59 5.29 -55.61
C GLN A 791 44.83 6.06 -54.30
N SER A 792 44.47 7.33 -54.25
CA SER A 792 44.54 8.15 -53.04
C SER A 792 43.39 7.91 -52.07
N THR A 793 42.20 7.49 -52.51
CA THR A 793 41.11 7.06 -51.60
C THR A 793 41.29 5.61 -51.10
N ASP A 794 41.91 4.74 -51.90
CA ASP A 794 42.30 3.37 -51.50
C ASP A 794 43.52 3.36 -50.55
N ASN A 795 44.51 4.25 -50.74
CA ASN A 795 45.64 4.38 -49.78
C ASN A 795 45.25 4.98 -48.42
N VAL A 796 44.15 5.74 -48.34
CA VAL A 796 43.61 6.25 -47.07
C VAL A 796 42.80 5.18 -46.33
N THR A 797 42.32 4.14 -47.03
CA THR A 797 41.64 2.99 -46.44
C THR A 797 42.58 1.80 -46.17
N GLY A 798 43.75 1.74 -46.80
CA GLY A 798 44.80 0.74 -46.57
C GLY A 798 45.96 1.14 -45.64
N ALA A 799 45.98 2.36 -45.10
CA ALA A 799 46.98 2.81 -44.10
C ALA A 799 46.49 2.60 -42.65
N GLY A 800 45.63 1.61 -42.45
CA GLY A 800 45.11 1.17 -41.16
C GLY A 800 44.99 -0.35 -41.12
N ASP A 801 46.07 -1.04 -41.49
CA ASP A 801 46.40 -2.36 -40.95
C ASP A 801 47.44 -2.19 -39.84
#